data_AF-D7MKR8-F1
#
_entry.id   AF-D7MKR8-F1
#
_cell.length_a   1.000
_cell.length_b   1.000
_cell.length_c   1.000
_cell.angle_alpha   90.00
_cell.angle_beta   90.00
_cell.angle_gamma   90.00
#
_symmetry.space_group_name_H-M   'P 1'
#
loop_
_entity.id
_entity.type
_entity.pdbx_description
1 polymer ?
#
loop_
_entity_poly.entity_id
_entity_poly.type
_entity_poly.pdbx_seq_one_letter_code
_entity_poly.pdbx_strand_id
1 'polypeptide(L)'
;MEHKLATAEKKVLVDLVKLVQKRGLEGENGGWKEFLNVYDKKFGSSLSDPSRRSNDVLVAFLLTFKKKEDLQLIARVMQCGANRELIEKFKQETPDKETPEQRLVRLTITHFQYPTNYLFPSYAEDWFVTELGKKKSKVMKSTRMLAIDCEMVTCDDGTEAVVRVGAVDRDLKVVLDKFVKPDKTVFNYKTDITGVTAEDLERATLSVTDIQKKLRRFLSQGTILVGHGLHNDLKVLRIDHARVIDTSFVFEFENAPKTHRPSLNNLCKAVLGQELRMPDAAHNCVHDAAASMKLVLAVVEKGVDTTIQKSEEMLVAEKKRQEERQEAGKTQLFLHKIPHYVPSEELQGVLNGDFTLVVKPPQKEGGYSTAVLDFNSPEEANEAFENVEGDVAKDKSGLPQKMVTLKLSSGLVASLYVRKMVKDESLSEISTTKRARTEENNVSSKRQKTEDDSEEPKEANVNQKEADKTKLFLHKIPHDVPSQELHGVLNGDFTLEVKPPKRKGGYYNAVVGFNSPEEANKAFENVVGDVVKDKAGLPQKMVALKLSSGSGASLYVRKMVQDESPGEISTTEENNVSSKRQKTEDESEETKEANVNQREADKRKLFLHKIPLNVPSQELKGVITGKFTLEVMRPKRKGGYYNAFVVFNSPEEANKAFDKVKGEAAKEKGGLAQKMVAFKLSSGSGASLYVRKMVQDESEEAEEANANHCEDHLKEIEELKEKLKAKDFANSCEGHSKEIEELNHKLKAKEHQIQAQDKIIDNLKMKLEKKQSKSR
;
A
#
# COMPACT_ATOMS: atom_id res chain seq x y z
N MET A 1 -29.60 -9.99 7.96
CA MET A 1 -28.31 -9.67 7.31
C MET A 1 -28.33 -10.12 5.86
N GLU A 2 -28.59 -11.40 5.62
CA GLU A 2 -29.10 -12.04 4.39
C GLU A 2 -29.41 -11.13 3.20
N HIS A 3 -30.51 -10.35 3.20
CA HIS A 3 -30.84 -9.46 2.09
C HIS A 3 -29.69 -8.54 1.66
N LYS A 4 -28.90 -7.98 2.60
CA LYS A 4 -27.74 -7.13 2.26
C LYS A 4 -26.66 -7.93 1.52
N LEU A 5 -26.39 -9.17 1.96
CA LEU A 5 -25.42 -10.09 1.35
C LEU A 5 -25.89 -10.54 -0.04
N ALA A 6 -27.16 -10.93 -0.18
CA ALA A 6 -27.75 -11.35 -1.45
C ALA A 6 -27.71 -10.24 -2.52
N THR A 7 -27.86 -8.98 -2.12
CA THR A 7 -27.76 -7.82 -3.03
C THR A 7 -26.34 -7.26 -3.21
N ALA A 8 -25.32 -7.84 -2.58
CA ALA A 8 -23.96 -7.30 -2.65
C ALA A 8 -23.26 -7.69 -3.96
N GLU A 9 -22.40 -6.80 -4.46
CA GLU A 9 -21.56 -7.13 -5.61
C GLU A 9 -20.64 -8.32 -5.30
N LYS A 10 -20.47 -9.22 -6.29
CA LYS A 10 -19.60 -10.41 -6.18
C LYS A 10 -18.21 -10.07 -5.65
N LYS A 11 -17.63 -8.94 -6.06
CA LYS A 11 -16.31 -8.49 -5.61
C LYS A 11 -16.25 -8.30 -4.10
N VAL A 12 -17.25 -7.66 -3.49
CA VAL A 12 -17.28 -7.40 -2.05
C VAL A 12 -17.51 -8.71 -1.27
N LEU A 13 -18.35 -9.61 -1.79
CA LEU A 13 -18.50 -10.96 -1.22
C LEU A 13 -17.17 -11.74 -1.24
N VAL A 14 -16.45 -11.72 -2.37
CA VAL A 14 -15.14 -12.37 -2.52
C VAL A 14 -14.09 -11.79 -1.57
N ASP A 15 -14.01 -10.46 -1.48
CA ASP A 15 -13.07 -9.77 -0.59
C ASP A 15 -13.39 -10.05 0.89
N LEU A 16 -14.67 -10.16 1.24
CA LEU A 16 -15.13 -10.52 2.58
C LEU A 16 -14.80 -11.98 2.95
N VAL A 17 -15.06 -12.95 2.05
CA VAL A 17 -14.66 -14.36 2.29
C VAL A 17 -13.15 -14.47 2.45
N LYS A 18 -12.36 -13.79 1.61
CA LYS A 18 -10.89 -13.73 1.75
C LYS A 18 -10.44 -13.09 3.06
N LEU A 19 -11.17 -12.09 3.57
CA LEU A 19 -10.86 -11.46 4.85
C LEU A 19 -11.11 -12.39 6.04
N VAL A 20 -12.27 -13.07 6.09
CA VAL A 20 -12.56 -14.01 7.20
C VAL A 20 -11.62 -15.21 7.18
N GLN A 21 -11.28 -15.72 5.99
CA GLN A 21 -10.21 -16.73 5.83
C GLN A 21 -8.86 -16.24 6.35
N LYS A 22 -8.45 -15.01 6.00
CA LYS A 22 -7.18 -14.42 6.46
C LYS A 22 -7.13 -14.23 7.98
N ARG A 23 -8.29 -13.99 8.62
CA ARG A 23 -8.43 -13.86 10.07
C ARG A 23 -8.63 -15.20 10.80
N GLY A 24 -8.77 -16.32 10.09
CA GLY A 24 -9.06 -17.62 10.70
C GLY A 24 -10.42 -17.68 11.39
N LEU A 25 -11.41 -16.93 10.88
CA LEU A 25 -12.76 -16.93 11.46
C LEU A 25 -13.59 -18.08 10.89
N GLU A 26 -14.36 -18.71 11.76
CA GLU A 26 -15.17 -19.89 11.49
C GLU A 26 -16.64 -19.64 11.84
N GLY A 27 -17.54 -20.09 10.97
CA GLY A 27 -18.98 -20.08 11.22
C GLY A 27 -19.46 -21.42 11.81
N GLU A 28 -20.77 -21.62 11.86
CA GLU A 28 -21.41 -22.87 12.33
C GLU A 28 -20.93 -24.14 11.58
N ASN A 29 -20.44 -23.99 10.35
CA ASN A 29 -19.93 -25.06 9.51
C ASN A 29 -18.39 -25.05 9.38
N GLY A 30 -17.69 -24.43 10.34
CA GLY A 30 -16.24 -24.29 10.36
C GLY A 30 -15.73 -23.18 9.43
N GLY A 31 -14.49 -23.35 8.96
CA GLY A 31 -13.87 -22.47 7.98
C GLY A 31 -14.44 -22.64 6.56
N TRP A 32 -13.92 -21.84 5.63
CA TRP A 32 -14.39 -21.83 4.23
C TRP A 32 -14.22 -23.17 3.50
N LYS A 33 -13.17 -23.94 3.80
CA LYS A 33 -12.93 -25.22 3.10
C LYS A 33 -13.84 -26.32 3.64
N GLU A 34 -14.04 -26.29 4.95
CA GLU A 34 -14.87 -27.17 5.75
C GLU A 34 -16.33 -27.00 5.30
N PHE A 35 -16.81 -25.74 5.25
CA PHE A 35 -18.09 -25.37 4.65
C PHE A 35 -18.23 -25.88 3.21
N LEU A 36 -17.24 -25.63 2.34
CA LEU A 36 -17.32 -26.05 0.93
C LEU A 36 -17.44 -27.58 0.77
N ASN A 37 -16.75 -28.37 1.59
CA ASN A 37 -16.83 -29.83 1.57
C ASN A 37 -18.24 -30.35 1.93
N VAL A 38 -18.98 -29.64 2.80
CA VAL A 38 -20.35 -30.01 3.21
C VAL A 38 -21.40 -29.46 2.24
N TYR A 39 -21.24 -28.20 1.82
CA TYR A 39 -22.26 -27.45 1.08
C TYR A 39 -22.23 -27.68 -0.44
N ASP A 40 -21.04 -27.84 -1.04
CA ASP A 40 -20.88 -28.07 -2.48
C ASP A 40 -20.22 -29.42 -2.74
N LYS A 41 -21.04 -30.48 -2.76
CA LYS A 41 -20.60 -31.85 -3.04
C LYS A 41 -20.03 -32.05 -4.45
N LYS A 42 -20.21 -31.10 -5.38
CA LYS A 42 -19.74 -31.22 -6.78
C LYS A 42 -18.28 -30.79 -6.93
N PHE A 43 -17.86 -29.76 -6.19
CA PHE A 43 -16.50 -29.22 -6.28
C PHE A 43 -15.73 -29.26 -4.95
N GLY A 44 -16.40 -29.24 -3.80
CA GLY A 44 -15.80 -29.27 -2.47
C GLY A 44 -14.72 -28.21 -2.25
N SER A 45 -13.77 -28.48 -1.36
CA SER A 45 -12.61 -27.60 -1.12
C SER A 45 -11.59 -27.57 -2.27
N SER A 46 -11.71 -28.44 -3.30
CA SER A 46 -10.79 -28.45 -4.45
C SER A 46 -10.79 -27.12 -5.21
N LEU A 47 -11.95 -26.46 -5.29
CA LEU A 47 -12.12 -25.12 -5.83
C LEU A 47 -12.27 -24.10 -4.69
N SER A 48 -11.22 -23.93 -3.87
CA SER A 48 -11.27 -23.08 -2.68
C SER A 48 -11.04 -21.57 -2.92
N ASP A 49 -10.80 -21.10 -4.14
CA ASP A 49 -10.74 -19.66 -4.43
C ASP A 49 -12.15 -19.04 -4.45
N PRO A 50 -12.49 -18.11 -3.53
CA PRO A 50 -13.82 -17.49 -3.48
C PRO A 50 -14.19 -16.77 -4.78
N SER A 51 -13.22 -16.24 -5.53
CA SER A 51 -13.50 -15.55 -6.80
C SER A 51 -14.09 -16.45 -7.88
N ARG A 52 -13.82 -17.76 -7.79
CA ARG A 52 -14.30 -18.80 -8.73
C ARG A 52 -15.65 -19.40 -8.32
N ARG A 53 -16.28 -18.91 -7.24
CA ARG A 53 -17.60 -19.38 -6.76
C ARG A 53 -18.76 -18.51 -7.24
N SER A 54 -19.98 -19.06 -7.18
CA SER A 54 -21.22 -18.29 -7.37
C SER A 54 -21.49 -17.40 -6.15
N ASN A 55 -22.32 -16.36 -6.32
CA ASN A 55 -22.70 -15.49 -5.21
C ASN A 55 -23.42 -16.29 -4.12
N ASP A 56 -24.27 -17.25 -4.48
CA ASP A 56 -25.07 -18.02 -3.52
C ASP A 56 -24.19 -18.82 -2.55
N VAL A 57 -23.10 -19.43 -3.03
CA VAL A 57 -22.14 -20.16 -2.18
C VAL A 57 -21.38 -19.20 -1.25
N LEU A 58 -21.03 -18.00 -1.72
CA LEU A 58 -20.39 -16.97 -0.90
C LEU A 58 -21.35 -16.44 0.18
N VAL A 59 -22.60 -16.16 -0.19
CA VAL A 59 -23.65 -15.67 0.72
C VAL A 59 -24.00 -16.74 1.75
N ALA A 60 -24.17 -18.00 1.34
CA ALA A 60 -24.47 -19.11 2.24
C ALA A 60 -23.37 -19.30 3.30
N PHE A 61 -22.08 -19.27 2.91
CA PHE A 61 -20.98 -19.31 3.88
C PHE A 61 -21.02 -18.12 4.85
N LEU A 62 -21.20 -16.90 4.34
CA LEU A 62 -21.24 -15.70 5.17
C LEU A 62 -22.46 -15.66 6.11
N LEU A 63 -23.51 -16.43 5.84
CA LEU A 63 -24.66 -16.64 6.72
C LEU A 63 -24.43 -17.64 7.85
N THR A 64 -23.36 -18.44 7.81
CA THR A 64 -22.97 -19.36 8.90
C THR A 64 -22.36 -18.64 10.11
N PHE A 65 -21.94 -17.38 9.94
CA PHE A 65 -21.41 -16.56 11.04
C PHE A 65 -22.54 -15.99 11.90
N LYS A 66 -22.58 -16.36 13.19
CA LYS A 66 -23.56 -15.82 14.16
C LYS A 66 -22.96 -14.96 15.28
N LYS A 67 -21.65 -15.04 15.52
CA LYS A 67 -21.00 -14.27 16.58
C LYS A 67 -21.15 -12.78 16.29
N LYS A 68 -21.42 -11.99 17.32
CA LYS A 68 -21.77 -10.56 17.20
C LYS A 68 -20.62 -9.77 16.58
N GLU A 69 -19.39 -10.15 16.89
CA GLU A 69 -18.13 -9.55 16.47
C GLU A 69 -17.87 -9.81 14.98
N ASP A 70 -18.09 -11.05 14.52
CA ASP A 70 -18.01 -11.44 13.11
C ASP A 70 -19.09 -10.73 12.28
N LEU A 71 -20.33 -10.67 12.79
CA LEU A 71 -21.43 -9.93 12.16
C LEU A 71 -21.12 -8.42 12.05
N GLN A 72 -20.44 -7.83 13.04
CA GLN A 72 -19.98 -6.45 12.98
C GLN A 72 -18.84 -6.24 11.99
N LEU A 73 -17.92 -7.20 11.83
CA LEU A 73 -16.89 -7.17 10.79
C LEU A 73 -17.51 -7.26 9.39
N ILE A 74 -18.40 -8.23 9.17
CA ILE A 74 -19.15 -8.41 7.92
C ILE A 74 -19.91 -7.12 7.56
N ALA A 75 -20.61 -6.52 8.52
CA ALA A 75 -21.35 -5.27 8.33
C ALA A 75 -20.43 -4.10 7.92
N ARG A 76 -19.26 -3.95 8.55
CA ARG A 76 -18.27 -2.91 8.20
C ARG A 76 -17.72 -3.09 6.79
N VAL A 77 -17.29 -4.30 6.42
CA VAL A 77 -16.77 -4.59 5.06
C VAL A 77 -17.84 -4.34 3.99
N MET A 78 -19.09 -4.74 4.25
CA MET A 78 -20.22 -4.45 3.37
C MET A 78 -20.43 -2.93 3.20
N GLN A 79 -20.30 -2.16 4.28
CA GLN A 79 -20.40 -0.69 4.22
C GLN A 79 -19.25 -0.07 3.40
N CYS A 80 -18.01 -0.52 3.60
CA CYS A 80 -16.86 -0.09 2.78
C CYS A 80 -17.09 -0.36 1.29
N GLY A 81 -17.58 -1.57 0.95
CA GLY A 81 -17.92 -1.95 -0.41
C GLY A 81 -19.00 -1.06 -1.03
N ALA A 82 -20.10 -0.82 -0.29
CA ALA A 82 -21.20 0.04 -0.74
C ALA A 82 -20.78 1.52 -0.89
N ASN A 83 -19.87 2.01 -0.04
CA ASN A 83 -19.29 3.35 -0.16
C ASN A 83 -18.41 3.46 -1.42
N ARG A 84 -17.58 2.45 -1.69
CA ARG A 84 -16.73 2.39 -2.89
C ARG A 84 -17.55 2.30 -4.18
N GLU A 85 -18.55 1.43 -4.21
CA GLU A 85 -19.49 1.29 -5.33
C GLU A 85 -20.15 2.65 -5.66
N LEU A 86 -20.56 3.39 -4.63
CA LEU A 86 -21.18 4.71 -4.79
C LEU A 86 -20.20 5.74 -5.39
N ILE A 87 -18.94 5.73 -4.95
CA ILE A 87 -17.87 6.59 -5.51
C ILE A 87 -17.63 6.24 -6.99
N GLU A 88 -17.50 4.95 -7.34
CA GLU A 88 -17.27 4.54 -8.73
C GLU A 88 -18.46 4.85 -9.65
N LYS A 89 -19.70 4.70 -9.17
CA LYS A 89 -20.89 5.13 -9.92
C LYS A 89 -20.93 6.65 -10.11
N PHE A 90 -20.66 7.42 -9.06
CA PHE A 90 -20.63 8.89 -9.13
C PHE A 90 -19.57 9.40 -10.14
N LYS A 91 -18.39 8.77 -10.23
CA LYS A 91 -17.39 9.07 -11.28
C LYS A 91 -17.91 8.87 -12.71
N GLN A 92 -18.86 7.95 -12.92
CA GLN A 92 -19.42 7.60 -14.24
C GLN A 92 -20.64 8.45 -14.62
N GLU A 93 -21.30 9.11 -13.66
CA GLU A 93 -22.42 10.04 -13.91
C GLU A 93 -21.94 11.27 -14.70
N THR A 94 -22.76 11.77 -15.65
CA THR A 94 -22.38 12.91 -16.50
C THR A 94 -22.46 14.25 -15.74
N PRO A 95 -21.60 15.24 -16.06
CA PRO A 95 -21.49 16.47 -15.26
C PRO A 95 -22.66 17.46 -15.42
N ASP A 96 -23.54 17.26 -16.41
CA ASP A 96 -24.46 18.29 -16.95
C ASP A 96 -25.52 18.80 -15.96
N LYS A 97 -25.62 18.20 -14.76
CA LYS A 97 -26.55 18.55 -13.68
C LYS A 97 -25.90 18.52 -12.29
N GLU A 98 -24.57 18.66 -12.23
CA GLU A 98 -23.78 18.60 -11.01
C GLU A 98 -23.77 19.94 -10.24
N THR A 99 -23.94 19.92 -8.91
CA THR A 99 -23.77 21.14 -8.09
C THR A 99 -22.29 21.49 -7.91
N PRO A 100 -21.93 22.76 -7.61
CA PRO A 100 -20.53 23.14 -7.38
C PRO A 100 -19.84 22.29 -6.31
N GLU A 101 -20.52 21.96 -5.21
CA GLU A 101 -19.97 21.06 -4.16
C GLU A 101 -19.73 19.64 -4.68
N GLN A 102 -20.63 19.12 -5.52
CA GLN A 102 -20.45 17.80 -6.14
C GLN A 102 -19.28 17.80 -7.14
N ARG A 103 -19.10 18.86 -7.94
CA ARG A 103 -17.94 19.04 -8.83
C ARG A 103 -16.63 19.00 -8.04
N LEU A 104 -16.57 19.65 -6.88
CA LEU A 104 -15.39 19.62 -6.01
C LEU A 104 -15.10 18.23 -5.41
N VAL A 105 -16.15 17.49 -5.04
CA VAL A 105 -16.00 16.07 -4.65
C VAL A 105 -15.49 15.24 -5.84
N ARG A 106 -16.03 15.46 -7.04
CA ARG A 106 -15.59 14.77 -8.28
C ARG A 106 -14.11 15.00 -8.54
N LEU A 107 -13.66 16.26 -8.58
CA LEU A 107 -12.24 16.62 -8.76
C LEU A 107 -11.34 15.86 -7.78
N THR A 108 -11.72 15.84 -6.50
CA THR A 108 -10.99 15.12 -5.45
C THR A 108 -10.89 13.62 -5.72
N ILE A 109 -12.00 12.93 -6.02
CA ILE A 109 -12.02 11.46 -6.21
C ILE A 109 -11.45 11.00 -7.57
N THR A 110 -11.40 11.87 -8.57
CA THR A 110 -10.78 11.60 -9.88
C THR A 110 -9.29 11.91 -9.91
N HIS A 111 -8.77 12.63 -8.91
CA HIS A 111 -7.36 12.96 -8.82
C HIS A 111 -6.49 11.68 -8.75
N PHE A 112 -5.40 11.63 -9.52
CA PHE A 112 -4.62 10.40 -9.74
C PHE A 112 -4.00 9.80 -8.46
N GLN A 113 -3.80 10.61 -7.43
CA GLN A 113 -3.27 10.15 -6.13
C GLN A 113 -4.37 9.69 -5.15
N TYR A 114 -5.64 10.01 -5.40
CA TYR A 114 -6.76 9.63 -4.53
C TYR A 114 -6.80 8.12 -4.22
N PRO A 115 -6.66 7.20 -5.20
CA PRO A 115 -6.69 5.75 -4.92
C PRO A 115 -5.53 5.23 -4.05
N THR A 116 -4.47 6.03 -3.88
CA THR A 116 -3.34 5.69 -3.00
C THR A 116 -3.47 6.36 -1.64
N ASN A 117 -3.84 7.64 -1.63
CA ASN A 117 -3.87 8.47 -0.42
C ASN A 117 -5.09 8.17 0.46
N TYR A 118 -6.25 7.86 -0.13
CA TYR A 118 -7.49 7.50 0.58
C TYR A 118 -7.69 5.97 0.70
N LEU A 119 -6.61 5.18 0.57
CA LEU A 119 -6.65 3.73 0.78
C LEU A 119 -6.45 3.39 2.26
N PHE A 120 -7.56 3.33 2.99
CA PHE A 120 -7.57 3.07 4.43
C PHE A 120 -7.82 1.60 4.80
N PRO A 121 -7.31 1.12 5.95
CA PRO A 121 -7.61 -0.21 6.49
C PRO A 121 -8.98 -0.25 7.23
N SER A 122 -10.02 0.31 6.62
CA SER A 122 -11.33 0.63 7.21
C SER A 122 -12.12 -0.53 7.82
N TYR A 123 -11.64 -1.77 7.67
CA TYR A 123 -12.17 -2.99 8.28
C TYR A 123 -11.60 -3.31 9.67
N ALA A 124 -10.66 -2.50 10.18
CA ALA A 124 -10.16 -2.60 11.55
C ALA A 124 -11.21 -2.07 12.56
N GLU A 125 -11.13 -2.51 13.83
CA GLU A 125 -12.18 -2.30 14.86
C GLU A 125 -12.22 -0.89 15.43
N ASP A 126 -11.10 -0.20 15.38
CA ASP A 126 -10.89 1.20 15.73
C ASP A 126 -11.23 2.19 14.60
N TRP A 127 -11.64 1.70 13.43
CA TRP A 127 -12.02 2.53 12.29
C TRP A 127 -13.52 2.83 12.23
N PHE A 128 -13.86 4.12 12.14
CA PHE A 128 -15.22 4.59 11.95
C PHE A 128 -15.51 4.81 10.46
N VAL A 129 -16.27 3.89 9.86
CA VAL A 129 -16.77 4.01 8.48
C VAL A 129 -18.12 4.70 8.49
N THR A 130 -18.25 5.80 7.74
CA THR A 130 -19.51 6.55 7.67
C THR A 130 -20.58 5.83 6.83
N GLU A 131 -21.80 5.80 7.36
CA GLU A 131 -22.95 5.18 6.68
C GLU A 131 -23.68 6.20 5.78
N LEU A 132 -23.66 5.93 4.47
CA LEU A 132 -24.52 6.59 3.50
C LEU A 132 -25.90 5.92 3.55
N GLY A 133 -26.80 6.50 4.36
CA GLY A 133 -28.08 5.89 4.74
C GLY A 133 -29.04 5.54 3.58
N LYS A 134 -30.12 4.80 3.89
CA LYS A 134 -31.01 4.09 2.94
C LYS A 134 -31.45 4.88 1.69
N LYS A 135 -31.55 6.21 1.73
CA LYS A 135 -31.94 7.07 0.59
C LYS A 135 -30.70 7.59 -0.17
N LYS A 136 -29.91 6.68 -0.78
CA LYS A 136 -28.63 6.98 -1.47
C LYS A 136 -28.70 8.22 -2.39
N SER A 137 -29.75 8.36 -3.20
CA SER A 137 -29.94 9.50 -4.13
C SER A 137 -30.15 10.85 -3.45
N LYS A 138 -30.87 10.93 -2.32
CA LYS A 138 -31.00 12.17 -1.53
C LYS A 138 -29.70 12.50 -0.81
N VAL A 139 -29.01 11.48 -0.31
CA VAL A 139 -27.71 11.62 0.38
C VAL A 139 -26.64 12.16 -0.56
N MET A 140 -26.57 11.68 -1.81
CA MET A 140 -25.62 12.20 -2.82
C MET A 140 -25.90 13.62 -3.30
N LYS A 141 -27.14 14.10 -3.17
CA LYS A 141 -27.56 15.48 -3.47
C LYS A 141 -27.41 16.44 -2.29
N SER A 142 -26.95 15.97 -1.12
CA SER A 142 -26.67 16.85 0.02
C SER A 142 -25.45 17.73 -0.26
N THR A 143 -25.58 19.03 0.01
CA THR A 143 -24.50 20.04 -0.08
C THR A 143 -24.04 20.52 1.31
N ARG A 144 -24.44 19.82 2.38
CA ARG A 144 -23.94 20.08 3.74
C ARG A 144 -22.44 19.82 3.78
N MET A 145 -21.67 20.78 4.30
CA MET A 145 -20.22 20.66 4.42
C MET A 145 -19.78 20.81 5.89
N LEU A 146 -18.67 20.15 6.22
CA LEU A 146 -17.96 20.28 7.49
C LEU A 146 -16.47 20.25 7.18
N ALA A 147 -15.72 21.29 7.52
CA ALA A 147 -14.27 21.27 7.40
C ALA A 147 -13.64 20.70 8.66
N ILE A 148 -12.57 19.90 8.49
CA ILE A 148 -11.78 19.30 9.57
C ILE A 148 -10.31 19.46 9.23
N ASP A 149 -9.52 19.72 10.26
CA ASP A 149 -8.06 19.69 10.24
C ASP A 149 -7.55 19.21 11.62
N CYS A 150 -6.35 18.65 11.67
CA CYS A 150 -5.78 18.05 12.88
C CYS A 150 -4.30 18.40 13.04
N GLU A 151 -3.89 18.67 14.28
CA GLU A 151 -2.47 18.70 14.65
C GLU A 151 -2.00 17.27 15.01
N MET A 152 -0.82 16.88 14.53
CA MET A 152 -0.24 15.55 14.78
C MET A 152 1.21 15.60 15.30
N VAL A 153 1.52 14.68 16.20
CA VAL A 153 2.86 14.46 16.78
C VAL A 153 3.41 13.11 16.35
N THR A 154 4.74 12.96 16.35
CA THR A 154 5.40 11.69 16.07
C THR A 154 5.60 10.91 17.37
N CYS A 155 5.18 9.65 17.40
CA CYS A 155 5.37 8.70 18.49
C CYS A 155 6.74 8.02 18.45
N ASP A 156 7.10 7.36 19.56
CA ASP A 156 8.29 6.52 19.72
C ASP A 156 8.49 5.47 18.60
N ASP A 157 7.41 4.83 18.15
CA ASP A 157 7.42 3.86 17.05
C ASP A 157 7.43 4.48 15.63
N GLY A 158 7.57 5.81 15.53
CA GLY A 158 7.55 6.55 14.28
C GLY A 158 6.17 6.71 13.64
N THR A 159 5.08 6.30 14.31
CA THR A 159 3.71 6.60 13.85
C THR A 159 3.28 8.03 14.22
N GLU A 160 2.33 8.57 13.47
CA GLU A 160 1.74 9.88 13.76
C GLU A 160 0.47 9.70 14.60
N ALA A 161 0.35 10.47 15.68
CA ALA A 161 -0.84 10.52 16.54
C ALA A 161 -1.46 11.91 16.53
N VAL A 162 -2.78 11.98 16.44
CA VAL A 162 -3.53 13.23 16.55
C VAL A 162 -3.52 13.75 17.98
N VAL A 163 -3.26 15.05 18.15
CA VAL A 163 -3.21 15.73 19.45
C VAL A 163 -4.17 16.90 19.58
N ARG A 164 -4.65 17.48 18.48
CA ARG A 164 -5.71 18.48 18.47
C ARG A 164 -6.53 18.34 17.20
N VAL A 165 -7.84 18.59 17.30
CA VAL A 165 -8.79 18.46 16.19
C VAL A 165 -9.67 19.71 16.13
N GLY A 166 -9.59 20.41 15.01
CA GLY A 166 -10.45 21.53 14.66
C GLY A 166 -11.54 21.08 13.68
N ALA A 167 -12.77 21.52 13.89
CA ALA A 167 -13.83 21.36 12.90
C ALA A 167 -14.76 22.58 12.87
N VAL A 168 -15.08 23.04 11.67
CA VAL A 168 -16.01 24.16 11.43
C VAL A 168 -17.11 23.77 10.44
N ASP A 169 -18.31 24.33 10.63
CA ASP A 169 -19.40 24.17 9.67
C ASP A 169 -19.28 25.13 8.47
N ARG A 170 -20.28 25.11 7.58
CA ARG A 170 -20.32 25.97 6.37
C ARG A 170 -20.28 27.46 6.72
N ASP A 171 -20.87 27.86 7.86
CA ASP A 171 -20.95 29.24 8.30
C ASP A 171 -19.68 29.68 9.06
N LEU A 172 -18.60 28.88 8.96
CA LEU A 172 -17.31 29.04 9.63
C LEU A 172 -17.39 28.99 11.16
N LYS A 173 -18.50 28.49 11.72
CA LYS A 173 -18.66 28.36 13.16
C LYS A 173 -17.92 27.11 13.65
N VAL A 174 -17.13 27.28 14.71
CA VAL A 174 -16.42 26.17 15.36
C VAL A 174 -17.42 25.21 16.00
N VAL A 175 -17.43 23.96 15.53
CA VAL A 175 -18.25 22.87 16.09
C VAL A 175 -17.43 21.87 16.90
N LEU A 176 -16.11 21.85 16.71
CA LEU A 176 -15.15 21.12 17.53
C LEU A 176 -13.81 21.88 17.59
N ASP A 177 -13.29 22.06 18.79
CA ASP A 177 -11.89 22.35 19.06
C ASP A 177 -11.52 21.60 20.34
N LYS A 178 -10.72 20.54 20.20
CA LYS A 178 -10.37 19.66 21.32
C LYS A 178 -8.98 19.08 21.15
N PHE A 179 -8.22 19.11 22.25
CA PHE A 179 -7.03 18.28 22.42
C PHE A 179 -7.43 16.80 22.56
N VAL A 180 -6.54 15.93 22.11
CA VAL A 180 -6.68 14.47 22.07
C VAL A 180 -5.47 13.88 22.77
N LYS A 181 -5.72 12.94 23.69
CA LYS A 181 -4.65 12.19 24.34
C LYS A 181 -4.13 11.13 23.36
N PRO A 182 -2.84 11.11 23.00
CA PRO A 182 -2.29 10.06 22.14
C PRO A 182 -2.26 8.71 22.87
N ASP A 183 -2.52 7.62 22.14
CA ASP A 183 -2.51 6.25 22.67
C ASP A 183 -1.09 5.74 22.99
N LYS A 184 -0.04 6.47 22.59
CA LYS A 184 1.37 6.08 22.64
C LYS A 184 2.24 7.24 23.14
N THR A 185 3.45 6.93 23.58
CA THR A 185 4.47 7.91 23.98
C THR A 185 4.83 8.83 22.81
N VAL A 186 4.87 10.13 23.06
CA VAL A 186 5.29 11.13 22.06
C VAL A 186 6.81 11.22 22.05
N PHE A 187 7.40 11.06 20.86
CA PHE A 187 8.84 11.29 20.63
C PHE A 187 9.12 12.74 20.22
N ASN A 188 8.29 13.30 19.34
CA ASN A 188 8.43 14.68 18.89
C ASN A 188 7.06 15.38 18.76
N TYR A 189 6.86 16.41 19.59
CA TYR A 189 5.67 17.26 19.64
C TYR A 189 5.52 18.21 18.46
N LYS A 190 6.63 18.51 17.75
CA LYS A 190 6.69 19.48 16.65
C LYS A 190 6.06 20.82 17.05
N THR A 191 6.31 21.30 18.26
CA THR A 191 5.59 22.44 18.86
C THR A 191 5.72 23.73 18.06
N ASP A 192 6.83 23.89 17.33
CA ASP A 192 7.09 24.89 16.30
C ASP A 192 6.06 24.86 15.15
N ILE A 193 5.57 23.67 14.79
CA ILE A 193 4.56 23.45 13.75
C ILE A 193 3.16 23.37 14.35
N THR A 194 2.93 22.58 15.40
CA THR A 194 1.60 22.25 15.93
C THR A 194 1.06 23.26 16.93
N GLY A 195 1.94 24.07 17.54
CA GLY A 195 1.62 24.94 18.66
C GLY A 195 1.23 24.19 19.95
N VAL A 196 1.44 22.87 20.01
CA VAL A 196 1.02 22.01 21.14
C VAL A 196 2.20 21.72 22.07
N THR A 197 2.01 21.95 23.36
CA THR A 197 3.01 21.66 24.41
C THR A 197 2.77 20.28 25.05
N ALA A 198 3.77 19.78 25.79
CA ALA A 198 3.60 18.56 26.59
C ALA A 198 2.49 18.72 27.66
N GLU A 199 2.42 19.89 28.29
CA GLU A 199 1.43 20.24 29.30
C GLU A 199 -0.01 20.22 28.76
N ASP A 200 -0.21 20.56 27.48
CA ASP A 200 -1.52 20.44 26.82
C ASP A 200 -1.95 18.99 26.65
N LEU A 201 -1.01 18.08 26.40
CA LEU A 201 -1.30 16.63 26.30
C LEU A 201 -1.55 16.00 27.67
N GLU A 202 -0.87 16.46 28.72
CA GLU A 202 -1.16 16.05 30.10
C GLU A 202 -2.58 16.42 30.52
N ARG A 203 -3.05 17.61 30.09
CA ARG A 203 -4.43 18.08 30.28
C ARG A 203 -5.45 17.39 29.35
N ALA A 204 -5.01 16.69 28.30
CA ALA A 204 -5.90 16.05 27.33
C ALA A 204 -6.56 14.78 27.90
N THR A 205 -7.90 14.72 27.85
CA THR A 205 -8.70 13.62 28.41
C THR A 205 -9.47 12.81 27.37
N LEU A 206 -9.57 13.30 26.12
CA LEU A 206 -10.37 12.67 25.07
C LEU A 206 -9.52 11.72 24.23
N SER A 207 -10.03 10.51 23.99
CA SER A 207 -9.44 9.57 23.03
C SER A 207 -9.85 9.86 21.59
N VAL A 208 -9.15 9.28 20.61
CA VAL A 208 -9.56 9.27 19.19
C VAL A 208 -11.01 8.76 19.05
N THR A 209 -11.37 7.71 19.79
CA THR A 209 -12.72 7.13 19.81
C THR A 209 -13.77 8.13 20.30
N ASP A 210 -13.43 9.03 21.23
CA ASP A 210 -14.36 10.06 21.70
C ASP A 210 -14.52 11.21 20.71
N ILE A 211 -13.46 11.55 19.97
CA ILE A 211 -13.55 12.46 18.82
C ILE A 211 -14.44 11.85 17.73
N GLN A 212 -14.24 10.58 17.36
CA GLN A 212 -15.11 9.87 16.42
C GLN A 212 -16.59 9.90 16.86
N LYS A 213 -16.89 9.65 18.14
CA LYS A 213 -18.26 9.75 18.70
C LYS A 213 -18.85 11.16 18.55
N LYS A 214 -18.04 12.21 18.76
CA LYS A 214 -18.47 13.62 18.60
C LYS A 214 -18.72 13.95 17.13
N LEU A 215 -17.78 13.64 16.24
CA LEU A 215 -17.87 13.90 14.80
C LEU A 215 -19.02 13.13 14.13
N ARG A 216 -19.32 11.90 14.57
CA ARG A 216 -20.41 11.04 14.04
C ARG A 216 -21.75 11.75 13.90
N ARG A 217 -22.08 12.69 14.80
CA ARG A 217 -23.32 13.47 14.76
C ARG A 217 -23.39 14.36 13.51
N PHE A 218 -22.27 15.01 13.16
CA PHE A 218 -22.13 15.91 12.02
C PHE A 218 -21.93 15.17 10.70
N LEU A 219 -21.29 13.99 10.73
CA LEU A 219 -20.98 13.15 9.55
C LEU A 219 -22.18 12.35 9.00
N SER A 220 -23.36 12.54 9.58
CA SER A 220 -24.59 11.85 9.17
C SER A 220 -25.23 12.49 7.92
N GLN A 221 -26.12 11.73 7.26
CA GLN A 221 -27.01 12.22 6.18
C GLN A 221 -26.34 12.73 4.89
N GLY A 222 -25.06 12.42 4.65
CA GLY A 222 -24.35 12.87 3.45
C GLY A 222 -23.81 14.28 3.57
N THR A 223 -23.37 14.69 4.75
CA THR A 223 -22.34 15.73 4.86
C THR A 223 -21.14 15.40 3.97
N ILE A 224 -20.48 16.42 3.45
CA ILE A 224 -19.22 16.37 2.72
C ILE A 224 -18.14 16.87 3.67
N LEU A 225 -17.03 16.15 3.80
CA LEU A 225 -15.87 16.64 4.53
C LEU A 225 -14.98 17.52 3.65
N VAL A 226 -14.46 18.59 4.23
CA VAL A 226 -13.54 19.55 3.59
C VAL A 226 -12.23 19.60 4.37
N GLY A 227 -11.09 19.74 3.71
CA GLY A 227 -9.80 19.94 4.36
C GLY A 227 -8.65 20.14 3.36
N HIS A 228 -7.41 20.12 3.83
CA HIS A 228 -6.22 20.31 2.98
C HIS A 228 -5.19 19.21 3.22
N GLY A 229 -5.08 18.26 2.28
CA GLY A 229 -4.36 17.01 2.54
C GLY A 229 -5.14 16.07 3.46
N LEU A 230 -6.48 16.23 3.49
CA LEU A 230 -7.47 15.67 4.41
C LEU A 230 -7.35 14.15 4.68
N HIS A 231 -6.73 13.40 3.76
CA HIS A 231 -6.41 11.98 3.96
C HIS A 231 -5.48 11.72 5.16
N ASN A 232 -4.64 12.68 5.55
CA ASN A 232 -3.77 12.57 6.73
C ASN A 232 -4.59 12.63 8.01
N ASP A 233 -5.48 13.61 8.12
CA ASP A 233 -6.43 13.81 9.22
C ASP A 233 -7.33 12.61 9.40
N LEU A 234 -7.98 12.17 8.31
CA LEU A 234 -8.85 10.99 8.32
C LEU A 234 -8.10 9.72 8.75
N LYS A 235 -6.82 9.60 8.41
CA LYS A 235 -5.99 8.47 8.82
C LYS A 235 -5.69 8.46 10.31
N VAL A 236 -5.32 9.59 10.91
CA VAL A 236 -5.04 9.67 12.37
C VAL A 236 -6.31 9.64 13.21
N LEU A 237 -7.42 10.19 12.69
CA LEU A 237 -8.77 10.05 13.28
C LEU A 237 -9.36 8.64 13.10
N ARG A 238 -8.78 7.81 12.21
CA ARG A 238 -9.27 6.48 11.81
C ARG A 238 -10.71 6.54 11.28
N ILE A 239 -11.00 7.50 10.41
CA ILE A 239 -12.33 7.73 9.80
C ILE A 239 -12.27 7.44 8.30
N ASP A 240 -13.20 6.61 7.82
CA ASP A 240 -13.45 6.43 6.38
C ASP A 240 -14.73 7.17 5.97
N HIS A 241 -14.55 8.19 5.13
CA HIS A 241 -15.63 9.03 4.63
C HIS A 241 -15.59 9.17 3.11
N ALA A 242 -16.72 8.85 2.47
CA ALA A 242 -16.80 8.72 1.02
C ALA A 242 -16.94 10.03 0.25
N ARG A 243 -17.44 11.10 0.90
CA ARG A 243 -17.71 12.40 0.25
C ARG A 243 -16.73 13.44 0.78
N VAL A 244 -15.61 13.60 0.09
CA VAL A 244 -14.51 14.46 0.53
C VAL A 244 -14.16 15.49 -0.54
N ILE A 245 -13.83 16.70 -0.08
CA ILE A 245 -13.22 17.77 -0.86
C ILE A 245 -11.83 18.02 -0.25
N ASP A 246 -10.80 17.55 -0.94
CA ASP A 246 -9.40 17.78 -0.55
C ASP A 246 -8.90 19.00 -1.34
N THR A 247 -8.78 20.15 -0.69
CA THR A 247 -8.34 21.39 -1.36
C THR A 247 -6.95 21.25 -1.99
N SER A 248 -6.11 20.33 -1.50
CA SER A 248 -4.80 20.03 -2.09
C SER A 248 -4.86 19.21 -3.39
N PHE A 249 -6.03 18.65 -3.74
CA PHE A 249 -6.30 17.93 -5.00
C PHE A 249 -7.22 18.73 -5.93
N VAL A 250 -8.04 19.62 -5.37
CA VAL A 250 -8.95 20.50 -6.12
C VAL A 250 -8.18 21.63 -6.81
N PHE A 251 -7.28 22.29 -6.09
CA PHE A 251 -6.56 23.44 -6.61
C PHE A 251 -5.21 23.02 -7.20
N GLU A 252 -4.93 23.46 -8.43
CA GLU A 252 -3.65 23.25 -9.11
C GLU A 252 -3.04 24.59 -9.54
N PHE A 253 -1.70 24.67 -9.54
CA PHE A 253 -1.02 25.84 -10.11
C PHE A 253 -0.95 25.69 -11.63
N GLU A 254 -1.24 26.78 -12.35
CA GLU A 254 -1.12 26.80 -13.80
C GLU A 254 0.33 26.47 -14.23
N ASN A 255 0.47 25.67 -15.29
CA ASN A 255 1.75 25.20 -15.82
C ASN A 255 2.64 24.40 -14.84
N ALA A 256 2.13 24.02 -13.66
CA ALA A 256 2.84 23.15 -12.73
C ALA A 256 2.61 21.65 -13.03
N PRO A 257 3.57 20.76 -12.70
CA PRO A 257 3.33 19.32 -12.75
C PRO A 257 2.19 18.93 -11.79
N LYS A 258 1.30 18.03 -12.21
CA LYS A 258 0.16 17.57 -11.36
C LYS A 258 0.56 16.93 -10.02
N THR A 259 1.84 16.59 -9.83
CA THR A 259 2.40 16.14 -8.56
C THR A 259 2.64 17.27 -7.55
N HIS A 260 2.66 18.52 -8.00
CA HIS A 260 2.95 19.70 -7.18
C HIS A 260 1.64 20.31 -6.64
N ARG A 261 1.34 20.03 -5.38
CA ARG A 261 0.17 20.55 -4.69
C ARG A 261 0.48 21.91 -4.04
N PRO A 262 -0.35 22.95 -4.22
CA PRO A 262 -0.24 24.20 -3.46
C PRO A 262 -0.34 23.95 -1.95
N SER A 263 0.37 24.74 -1.14
CA SER A 263 0.14 24.76 0.32
C SER A 263 -1.11 25.57 0.67
N LEU A 264 -1.75 25.26 1.80
CA LEU A 264 -2.94 25.99 2.27
C LEU A 264 -2.70 27.51 2.40
N ASN A 265 -1.51 27.92 2.86
CA ASN A 265 -1.15 29.35 2.96
C ASN A 265 -1.08 30.02 1.57
N ASN A 266 -0.44 29.36 0.59
CA ASN A 266 -0.38 29.87 -0.77
C ASN A 266 -1.78 29.95 -1.41
N LEU A 267 -2.64 28.96 -1.17
CA LEU A 267 -4.04 29.00 -1.62
C LEU A 267 -4.79 30.19 -1.02
N CYS A 268 -4.66 30.44 0.29
CA CYS A 268 -5.30 31.58 0.93
C CYS A 268 -4.80 32.90 0.34
N LYS A 269 -3.48 33.05 0.15
CA LYS A 269 -2.90 34.26 -0.44
C LYS A 269 -3.41 34.51 -1.86
N ALA A 270 -3.47 33.48 -2.71
CA ALA A 270 -3.90 33.60 -4.10
C ALA A 270 -5.43 33.75 -4.28
N VAL A 271 -6.25 33.04 -3.49
CA VAL A 271 -7.71 32.95 -3.68
C VAL A 271 -8.48 33.92 -2.77
N LEU A 272 -7.98 34.17 -1.56
CA LEU A 272 -8.63 35.01 -0.54
C LEU A 272 -7.96 36.39 -0.38
N GLY A 273 -6.83 36.62 -1.05
CA GLY A 273 -6.02 37.84 -0.95
C GLY A 273 -5.36 38.02 0.42
N GLN A 274 -5.26 36.95 1.22
CA GLN A 274 -4.87 36.99 2.62
C GLN A 274 -3.97 35.81 2.95
N GLU A 275 -2.82 36.05 3.58
CA GLU A 275 -2.05 34.97 4.18
C GLU A 275 -2.81 34.38 5.38
N LEU A 276 -2.75 33.05 5.52
CA LEU A 276 -3.38 32.33 6.62
C LEU A 276 -2.58 32.51 7.92
N ARG A 277 -1.25 32.54 7.81
CA ARG A 277 -0.31 32.61 8.94
C ARG A 277 0.90 33.46 8.55
N MET A 278 1.46 34.15 9.54
CA MET A 278 2.77 34.79 9.41
C MET A 278 3.87 33.73 9.24
N PRO A 279 5.06 34.10 8.71
CA PRO A 279 6.25 33.25 8.80
C PRO A 279 6.50 32.80 10.25
N ASP A 280 6.94 31.55 10.40
CA ASP A 280 7.28 30.90 11.68
C ASP A 280 6.16 30.83 12.73
N ALA A 281 4.93 31.20 12.38
CA ALA A 281 3.77 31.00 13.22
C ALA A 281 3.27 29.54 13.17
N ALA A 282 3.14 28.94 14.34
CA ALA A 282 2.55 27.62 14.50
C ALA A 282 1.15 27.51 13.85
N HIS A 283 0.82 26.32 13.39
CA HIS A 283 -0.46 25.97 12.82
C HIS A 283 -1.58 26.01 13.87
N ASN A 284 -2.81 26.05 13.37
CA ASN A 284 -3.99 25.99 14.20
C ASN A 284 -5.12 25.35 13.39
N CYS A 285 -5.35 24.07 13.64
CA CYS A 285 -6.40 23.28 12.99
C CYS A 285 -7.79 23.94 12.90
N VAL A 286 -8.19 24.83 13.82
CA VAL A 286 -9.46 25.56 13.68
C VAL A 286 -9.38 26.62 12.58
N HIS A 287 -8.27 27.37 12.51
CA HIS A 287 -8.02 28.34 11.43
C HIS A 287 -7.82 27.64 10.09
N ASP A 288 -7.17 26.48 10.08
CA ASP A 288 -6.84 25.70 8.89
C ASP A 288 -8.08 25.02 8.29
N ALA A 289 -8.96 24.47 9.14
CA ALA A 289 -10.29 24.02 8.73
C ALA A 289 -11.14 25.19 8.19
N ALA A 290 -11.12 26.35 8.86
CA ALA A 290 -11.84 27.54 8.39
C ALA A 290 -11.30 28.09 7.07
N ALA A 291 -9.98 28.05 6.86
CA ALA A 291 -9.35 28.41 5.60
C ALA A 291 -9.73 27.46 4.46
N SER A 292 -9.68 26.14 4.73
CA SER A 292 -10.13 25.12 3.78
C SER A 292 -11.60 25.31 3.40
N MET A 293 -12.48 25.64 4.36
CA MET A 293 -13.87 25.99 4.08
C MET A 293 -13.99 27.27 3.23
N LYS A 294 -13.31 28.36 3.61
CA LYS A 294 -13.32 29.64 2.85
C LYS A 294 -12.91 29.45 1.39
N LEU A 295 -11.90 28.62 1.12
CA LEU A 295 -11.46 28.30 -0.24
C LEU A 295 -12.54 27.55 -1.03
N VAL A 296 -13.21 26.57 -0.42
CA VAL A 296 -14.33 25.86 -1.03
C VAL A 296 -15.51 26.80 -1.30
N LEU A 297 -15.86 27.68 -0.36
CA LEU A 297 -16.92 28.68 -0.54
C LEU A 297 -16.57 29.72 -1.63
N ALA A 298 -15.30 30.08 -1.80
CA ALA A 298 -14.87 30.95 -2.90
C ALA A 298 -15.18 30.33 -4.27
N VAL A 299 -14.97 29.01 -4.45
CA VAL A 299 -15.36 28.31 -5.68
C VAL A 299 -16.88 28.17 -5.78
N VAL A 300 -17.55 27.71 -4.72
CA VAL A 300 -18.98 27.36 -4.71
C VAL A 300 -19.90 28.57 -4.82
N GLU A 301 -19.58 29.67 -4.16
CA GLU A 301 -20.47 30.83 -4.01
C GLU A 301 -20.02 32.05 -4.81
N LYS A 302 -18.71 32.19 -5.10
CA LYS A 302 -18.14 33.30 -5.88
C LYS A 302 -17.65 32.89 -7.27
N GLY A 303 -17.68 31.60 -7.61
CA GLY A 303 -17.28 31.09 -8.92
C GLY A 303 -15.77 31.20 -9.21
N VAL A 304 -14.92 31.26 -8.18
CA VAL A 304 -13.46 31.32 -8.38
C VAL A 304 -12.94 30.04 -9.04
N ASP A 305 -12.01 30.16 -9.98
CA ASP A 305 -11.40 29.01 -10.65
C ASP A 305 -10.54 28.18 -9.68
N THR A 306 -10.41 26.90 -9.98
CA THR A 306 -9.56 25.94 -9.28
C THR A 306 -8.11 25.95 -9.80
N THR A 307 -7.88 26.53 -10.98
CA THR A 307 -6.56 26.79 -11.55
C THR A 307 -6.04 28.12 -11.01
N ILE A 308 -4.87 28.11 -10.39
CA ILE A 308 -4.29 29.27 -9.71
C ILE A 308 -3.00 29.70 -10.40
N GLN A 309 -2.88 31.00 -10.67
CA GLN A 309 -1.62 31.63 -11.05
C GLN A 309 -0.71 31.80 -9.82
N LYS A 310 0.57 31.44 -9.94
CA LYS A 310 1.56 31.76 -8.89
C LYS A 310 1.81 33.27 -8.92
N SER A 311 1.78 33.94 -7.76
CA SER A 311 2.21 35.34 -7.70
C SER A 311 3.73 35.45 -7.86
N GLU A 312 4.20 36.62 -8.31
CA GLU A 312 5.64 36.90 -8.45
C GLU A 312 6.40 36.64 -7.14
N GLU A 313 5.83 37.06 -6.01
CA GLU A 313 6.36 36.78 -4.67
C GLU A 313 6.49 35.27 -4.37
N MET A 314 5.53 34.44 -4.82
CA MET A 314 5.62 32.99 -4.67
C MET A 314 6.73 32.39 -5.55
N LEU A 315 6.90 32.89 -6.78
CA LEU A 315 7.96 32.45 -7.68
C LEU A 315 9.34 32.81 -7.12
N VAL A 316 9.52 34.05 -6.64
CA VAL A 316 10.75 34.50 -5.97
C VAL A 316 11.03 33.68 -4.71
N ALA A 317 10.02 33.45 -3.85
CA ALA A 317 10.20 32.66 -2.63
C ALA A 317 10.43 31.16 -2.91
N GLU A 318 9.88 30.60 -3.99
CA GLU A 318 10.16 29.24 -4.45
C GLU A 318 11.59 29.13 -4.99
N LYS A 319 12.03 30.07 -5.82
CA LYS A 319 13.41 30.15 -6.32
C LYS A 319 14.42 30.27 -5.18
N LYS A 320 14.21 31.22 -4.24
CA LYS A 320 15.07 31.40 -3.06
C LYS A 320 15.17 30.13 -2.23
N ARG A 321 14.06 29.43 -1.97
CA ARG A 321 14.06 28.14 -1.25
C ARG A 321 14.74 27.00 -2.02
N GLN A 322 14.74 27.05 -3.36
CA GLN A 322 15.50 26.10 -4.18
C GLN A 322 17.01 26.39 -4.09
N GLU A 323 17.41 27.66 -4.16
CA GLU A 323 18.80 28.11 -3.98
C GLU A 323 19.31 27.76 -2.56
N GLU A 324 18.56 28.09 -1.51
CA GLU A 324 18.87 27.73 -0.11
C GLU A 324 18.99 26.21 0.10
N ARG A 325 18.09 25.42 -0.51
CA ARG A 325 18.17 23.95 -0.46
C ARG A 325 19.34 23.39 -1.26
N GLN A 326 19.73 24.02 -2.37
CA GLN A 326 20.93 23.63 -3.11
C GLN A 326 22.17 23.93 -2.27
N GLU A 327 22.25 25.10 -1.63
CA GLU A 327 23.38 25.47 -0.77
C GLU A 327 23.53 24.53 0.43
N ALA A 328 22.45 24.30 1.20
CA ALA A 328 22.45 23.32 2.29
C ALA A 328 22.68 21.88 1.81
N GLY A 329 22.36 21.58 0.55
CA GLY A 329 22.67 20.30 -0.09
C GLY A 329 24.15 20.10 -0.44
N LYS A 330 24.98 21.15 -0.42
CA LYS A 330 26.43 21.04 -0.69
C LYS A 330 27.19 20.46 0.51
N THR A 331 26.79 20.77 1.74
CA THR A 331 27.39 20.23 2.98
C THR A 331 26.84 18.84 3.36
N GLN A 332 25.85 18.33 2.63
CA GLN A 332 25.09 17.14 3.04
C GLN A 332 25.24 15.93 2.12
N LEU A 333 25.51 14.77 2.75
CA LEU A 333 25.40 13.46 2.11
C LEU A 333 24.22 12.67 2.67
N PHE A 334 23.60 11.85 1.82
CA PHE A 334 22.41 11.07 2.18
C PHE A 334 22.68 9.57 2.09
N LEU A 335 22.53 8.88 3.22
CA LEU A 335 22.56 7.43 3.31
C LEU A 335 21.15 6.86 3.08
N HIS A 336 21.01 5.95 2.11
CA HIS A 336 19.74 5.27 1.85
C HIS A 336 19.86 3.77 1.65
N LYS A 337 18.72 3.09 1.87
CA LYS A 337 18.59 1.63 1.94
C LYS A 337 19.42 0.99 3.07
N ILE A 338 19.55 1.69 4.20
CA ILE A 338 20.23 1.16 5.38
C ILE A 338 19.38 -0.01 5.94
N PRO A 339 19.91 -1.24 6.02
CA PRO A 339 19.16 -2.36 6.60
C PRO A 339 18.83 -2.13 8.07
N HIS A 340 17.65 -2.55 8.53
CA HIS A 340 17.18 -2.34 9.91
C HIS A 340 18.04 -3.01 10.99
N TYR A 341 18.95 -3.91 10.62
CA TYR A 341 19.88 -4.60 11.52
C TYR A 341 21.24 -3.87 11.66
N VAL A 342 21.44 -2.75 10.96
CA VAL A 342 22.65 -1.91 11.09
C VAL A 342 22.44 -0.94 12.26
N PRO A 343 23.25 -0.99 13.33
CA PRO A 343 23.20 0.00 14.41
C PRO A 343 23.60 1.39 13.92
N SER A 344 23.10 2.45 14.56
CA SER A 344 23.41 3.83 14.14
C SER A 344 24.86 4.20 14.38
N GLU A 345 25.46 3.60 15.41
CA GLU A 345 26.84 3.73 15.84
C GLU A 345 27.80 3.20 14.76
N GLU A 346 27.40 2.13 14.07
CA GLU A 346 28.18 1.55 12.96
C GLU A 346 28.06 2.35 11.66
N LEU A 347 27.12 3.30 11.57
CA LEU A 347 27.04 4.24 10.44
C LEU A 347 28.09 5.36 10.52
N GLN A 348 28.65 5.62 11.70
CA GLN A 348 29.69 6.64 11.86
C GLN A 348 31.03 6.21 11.24
N GLY A 349 31.26 4.90 11.08
CA GLY A 349 32.41 4.35 10.36
C GLY A 349 32.23 4.20 8.84
N VAL A 350 31.16 4.75 8.26
CA VAL A 350 30.87 4.64 6.81
C VAL A 350 31.74 5.60 5.99
N LEU A 351 32.08 6.74 6.57
CA LEU A 351 32.85 7.82 5.95
C LEU A 351 33.92 8.29 6.93
N ASN A 352 35.07 8.72 6.41
CA ASN A 352 36.06 9.46 7.18
C ASN A 352 35.70 10.95 7.14
N GLY A 353 35.86 11.64 8.27
CA GLY A 353 35.62 13.09 8.40
C GLY A 353 34.75 13.42 9.61
N ASP A 354 34.74 14.70 10.00
CA ASP A 354 33.89 15.20 11.07
C ASP A 354 32.52 15.62 10.51
N PHE A 355 31.46 14.94 10.92
CA PHE A 355 30.09 15.21 10.49
C PHE A 355 29.09 14.92 11.62
N THR A 356 27.92 15.54 11.54
CA THR A 356 26.77 15.17 12.37
C THR A 356 25.90 14.14 11.65
N LEU A 357 25.49 13.08 12.35
CA LEU A 357 24.69 11.98 11.79
C LEU A 357 23.24 12.06 12.29
N VAL A 358 22.29 12.29 11.39
CA VAL A 358 20.86 12.29 11.68
C VAL A 358 20.19 11.07 11.04
N VAL A 359 20.04 10.00 11.82
CA VAL A 359 19.36 8.77 11.39
C VAL A 359 17.84 8.94 11.48
N LYS A 360 17.13 8.57 10.43
CA LYS A 360 15.66 8.51 10.35
C LYS A 360 15.21 7.05 10.26
N PRO A 361 14.34 6.58 11.18
CA PRO A 361 13.87 5.20 11.21
C PRO A 361 13.03 4.86 9.95
N PRO A 362 12.85 3.56 9.64
CA PRO A 362 12.10 3.14 8.46
C PRO A 362 10.63 3.53 8.58
N GLN A 363 10.10 4.25 7.59
CA GLN A 363 8.69 4.69 7.55
C GLN A 363 7.64 3.55 7.51
N LYS A 364 8.08 2.29 7.45
CA LYS A 364 7.25 1.08 7.40
C LYS A 364 7.98 -0.06 8.11
N GLU A 365 7.23 -0.90 8.81
CA GLU A 365 7.72 -2.11 9.45
C GLU A 365 8.45 -3.02 8.43
N GLY A 366 9.69 -3.42 8.76
CA GLY A 366 10.57 -4.16 7.84
C GLY A 366 11.16 -3.35 6.67
N GLY A 367 11.03 -2.02 6.68
CA GLY A 367 11.64 -1.12 5.72
C GLY A 367 13.14 -0.90 5.92
N TYR A 368 13.70 0.03 5.16
CA TYR A 368 15.08 0.51 5.32
C TYR A 368 15.10 1.85 6.04
N SER A 369 16.08 2.04 6.93
CA SER A 369 16.40 3.34 7.50
C SER A 369 17.09 4.24 6.45
N THR A 370 17.15 5.53 6.74
CA THR A 370 17.90 6.53 5.97
C THR A 370 18.63 7.45 6.93
N ALA A 371 19.76 8.04 6.55
CA ALA A 371 20.42 9.04 7.38
C ALA A 371 20.87 10.23 6.54
N VAL A 372 20.96 11.40 7.17
CA VAL A 372 21.65 12.57 6.62
C VAL A 372 22.95 12.74 7.40
N LEU A 373 24.02 13.02 6.68
CA LEU A 373 25.33 13.40 7.20
C LEU A 373 25.50 14.88 6.88
N ASP A 374 25.71 15.72 7.89
CA ASP A 374 25.97 17.15 7.69
C ASP A 374 27.42 17.47 8.09
N PHE A 375 28.19 17.98 7.13
CA PHE A 375 29.61 18.32 7.27
C PHE A 375 29.77 19.83 7.50
N ASN A 376 30.93 20.27 7.98
CA ASN A 376 31.15 21.69 8.26
C ASN A 376 31.34 22.53 6.99
N SER A 377 31.75 21.89 5.88
CA SER A 377 32.00 22.52 4.59
C SER A 377 31.56 21.65 3.40
N PRO A 378 31.23 22.27 2.24
CA PRO A 378 31.07 21.55 0.97
C PRO A 378 32.30 20.73 0.57
N GLU A 379 33.49 21.20 0.91
CA GLU A 379 34.76 20.55 0.62
C GLU A 379 34.88 19.22 1.37
N GLU A 380 34.62 19.22 2.68
CA GLU A 380 34.56 18.01 3.52
C GLU A 380 33.52 17.00 2.99
N ALA A 381 32.31 17.46 2.64
CA ALA A 381 31.26 16.60 2.11
C ALA A 381 31.64 15.96 0.75
N ASN A 382 32.32 16.71 -0.11
CA ASN A 382 32.83 16.19 -1.38
C ASN A 382 33.99 15.22 -1.18
N GLU A 383 34.99 15.58 -0.35
CA GLU A 383 36.11 14.70 -0.02
C GLU A 383 35.63 13.38 0.60
N ALA A 384 34.72 13.44 1.57
CA ALA A 384 34.11 12.26 2.18
C ALA A 384 33.40 11.38 1.14
N PHE A 385 32.68 11.97 0.17
CA PHE A 385 32.05 11.22 -0.93
C PHE A 385 33.08 10.63 -1.91
N GLU A 386 34.14 11.35 -2.26
CA GLU A 386 35.16 10.85 -3.19
C GLU A 386 35.99 9.73 -2.57
N ASN A 387 36.29 9.81 -1.26
CA ASN A 387 36.97 8.77 -0.49
C ASN A 387 36.14 7.48 -0.30
N VAL A 388 34.84 7.48 -0.63
CA VAL A 388 34.06 6.24 -0.69
C VAL A 388 34.54 5.34 -1.84
N GLU A 389 34.91 4.11 -1.52
CA GLU A 389 35.15 3.07 -2.52
C GLU A 389 33.85 2.66 -3.24
N GLY A 390 33.89 2.62 -4.57
CA GLY A 390 32.82 2.08 -5.42
C GLY A 390 32.49 2.97 -6.62
N ASP A 391 31.90 2.35 -7.65
CA ASP A 391 31.52 3.05 -8.89
C ASP A 391 30.47 4.14 -8.62
N VAL A 392 30.71 5.34 -9.17
CA VAL A 392 29.74 6.44 -9.15
C VAL A 392 28.60 6.13 -10.11
N ALA A 393 27.45 5.79 -9.55
CA ALA A 393 26.18 5.70 -10.28
C ALA A 393 25.39 7.00 -10.12
N LYS A 394 24.37 7.21 -10.96
CA LYS A 394 23.35 8.25 -10.75
C LYS A 394 22.05 7.62 -10.23
N ASP A 395 21.34 8.33 -9.36
CA ASP A 395 20.01 7.93 -8.89
C ASP A 395 18.91 8.30 -9.90
N LYS A 396 17.64 8.08 -9.55
CA LYS A 396 16.50 8.41 -10.43
C LYS A 396 16.33 9.92 -10.69
N SER A 397 16.93 10.76 -9.87
CA SER A 397 16.92 12.23 -9.97
C SER A 397 18.19 12.75 -10.65
N GLY A 398 19.10 11.86 -11.07
CA GLY A 398 20.39 12.20 -11.66
C GLY A 398 21.50 12.53 -10.66
N LEU A 399 21.27 12.35 -9.35
CA LEU A 399 22.25 12.68 -8.31
C LEU A 399 23.33 11.59 -8.18
N PRO A 400 24.62 11.95 -8.00
CA PRO A 400 25.71 10.99 -7.77
C PRO A 400 25.48 10.15 -6.51
N GLN A 401 25.68 8.84 -6.62
CA GLN A 401 25.67 7.89 -5.51
C GLN A 401 26.71 6.77 -5.69
N LYS A 402 27.29 6.32 -4.58
CA LYS A 402 28.16 5.14 -4.49
C LYS A 402 27.50 4.10 -3.59
N MET A 403 27.74 2.81 -3.86
CA MET A 403 27.22 1.71 -3.03
C MET A 403 28.32 1.21 -2.10
N VAL A 404 28.11 1.36 -0.80
CA VAL A 404 29.09 0.98 0.24
C VAL A 404 28.72 -0.36 0.83
N THR A 405 29.73 -1.18 1.09
CA THR A 405 29.58 -2.46 1.78
C THR A 405 30.35 -2.43 3.10
N LEU A 406 29.64 -2.59 4.20
CA LEU A 406 30.13 -2.47 5.56
C LEU A 406 30.19 -3.86 6.19
N LYS A 407 31.30 -4.17 6.86
CA LYS A 407 31.41 -5.35 7.71
C LYS A 407 31.15 -4.92 9.15
N LEU A 408 30.02 -5.34 9.68
CA LEU A 408 29.55 -4.93 11.01
C LEU A 408 30.37 -5.58 12.13
N SER A 409 30.33 -4.98 13.31
CA SER A 409 30.90 -5.53 14.56
C SER A 409 30.37 -6.93 14.88
N SER A 410 29.10 -7.18 14.54
CA SER A 410 28.42 -8.49 14.61
C SER A 410 28.93 -9.53 13.59
N GLY A 411 29.87 -9.17 12.72
CA GLY A 411 30.40 -10.00 11.64
C GLY A 411 29.49 -10.12 10.41
N LEU A 412 28.28 -9.56 10.46
CA LEU A 412 27.37 -9.45 9.32
C LEU A 412 27.90 -8.45 8.28
N VAL A 413 27.43 -8.57 7.04
CA VAL A 413 27.75 -7.62 5.97
C VAL A 413 26.48 -6.87 5.57
N ALA A 414 26.54 -5.54 5.56
CA ALA A 414 25.47 -4.67 5.13
C ALA A 414 25.88 -3.91 3.86
N SER A 415 24.93 -3.63 2.97
CA SER A 415 25.16 -2.73 1.84
C SER A 415 24.16 -1.58 1.86
N LEU A 416 24.65 -0.35 1.72
CA LEU A 416 23.87 0.87 1.65
C LEU A 416 24.35 1.76 0.49
N TYR A 417 23.69 2.90 0.28
CA TYR A 417 24.12 3.89 -0.71
C TYR A 417 24.41 5.23 -0.04
N VAL A 418 25.57 5.81 -0.34
CA VAL A 418 25.93 7.20 -0.05
C VAL A 418 25.58 8.02 -1.30
N ARG A 419 24.91 9.16 -1.16
CA ARG A 419 24.46 10.01 -2.29
C ARG A 419 24.74 11.49 -2.01
N LYS A 420 25.31 12.22 -2.98
CA LYS A 420 25.40 13.70 -2.93
C LYS A 420 24.00 14.32 -3.00
N MET A 421 23.75 15.39 -2.24
CA MET A 421 22.43 16.05 -2.24
C MET A 421 22.27 17.10 -3.36
N VAL A 422 23.37 17.47 -4.02
CA VAL A 422 23.44 18.32 -5.22
C VAL A 422 23.98 17.58 -6.45
N LYS A 423 23.87 18.20 -7.62
CA LYS A 423 24.56 17.77 -8.84
C LYS A 423 25.96 18.40 -8.87
N ASP A 424 26.95 17.69 -9.42
CA ASP A 424 28.25 18.31 -9.72
C ASP A 424 28.09 19.27 -10.91
N GLU A 425 28.37 20.56 -10.71
CA GLU A 425 28.34 21.59 -11.78
C GLU A 425 29.74 21.96 -12.29
N SER A 426 30.80 21.35 -11.76
CA SER A 426 32.19 21.77 -11.95
C SER A 426 33.05 20.80 -12.79
N LEU A 427 32.67 20.54 -14.06
CA LEU A 427 33.55 19.87 -15.05
C LEU A 427 33.44 20.41 -16.49
N SER A 428 32.79 21.56 -16.74
CA SER A 428 32.74 22.18 -18.09
C SER A 428 33.84 23.21 -18.39
N GLU A 429 34.64 23.65 -17.42
CA GLU A 429 35.55 24.81 -17.59
C GLU A 429 37.01 24.64 -17.10
N ILE A 430 37.60 23.43 -17.17
CA ILE A 430 39.07 23.30 -17.15
C ILE A 430 39.57 22.33 -18.24
N SER A 431 39.72 22.83 -19.47
CA SER A 431 40.55 22.15 -20.50
C SER A 431 41.15 23.09 -21.55
N THR A 432 41.59 24.29 -21.16
CA THR A 432 42.36 25.19 -22.04
C THR A 432 43.68 25.63 -21.42
N THR A 433 44.78 25.41 -22.17
CA THR A 433 46.21 25.67 -21.82
C THR A 433 46.77 24.79 -20.69
N LYS A 434 47.96 24.18 -20.81
CA LYS A 434 49.15 24.54 -21.60
C LYS A 434 49.80 23.32 -22.32
N ARG A 435 50.49 23.62 -23.43
CA ARG A 435 51.32 22.73 -24.30
C ARG A 435 52.58 22.22 -23.53
N ALA A 436 53.40 21.27 -24.02
CA ALA A 436 53.82 21.07 -25.42
C ALA A 436 54.62 19.78 -25.73
N ARG A 437 54.62 19.43 -27.04
CA ARG A 437 55.59 18.63 -27.83
C ARG A 437 55.63 17.10 -27.53
N THR A 438 55.83 16.22 -28.52
CA THR A 438 56.30 16.39 -29.92
C THR A 438 55.61 15.42 -30.90
N GLU A 439 55.59 15.77 -32.20
CA GLU A 439 55.69 14.93 -33.43
C GLU A 439 55.40 13.41 -33.34
N GLU A 440 54.64 12.73 -34.21
CA GLU A 440 54.14 13.01 -35.58
C GLU A 440 52.94 12.04 -35.91
N ASN A 441 52.11 12.15 -36.96
CA ASN A 441 51.96 13.11 -38.06
C ASN A 441 50.51 13.16 -38.63
N ASN A 442 50.31 14.05 -39.62
CA ASN A 442 49.38 14.17 -40.76
C ASN A 442 48.63 12.90 -41.28
N VAL A 443 47.45 12.98 -41.94
CA VAL A 443 46.94 14.01 -42.90
C VAL A 443 45.42 14.26 -42.74
N SER A 444 45.04 15.54 -42.62
CA SER A 444 44.00 16.32 -43.37
C SER A 444 42.89 15.57 -44.16
N SER A 445 41.63 16.05 -44.31
CA SER A 445 41.14 17.43 -44.47
C SER A 445 39.61 17.56 -44.30
N LYS A 446 39.12 18.77 -43.95
CA LYS A 446 37.97 19.53 -44.55
C LYS A 446 36.76 18.72 -45.06
N ARG A 447 35.49 19.00 -44.71
CA ARG A 447 34.67 20.24 -44.86
C ARG A 447 33.18 19.81 -44.72
N GLN A 448 32.12 20.62 -44.55
CA GLN A 448 31.93 22.06 -44.29
C GLN A 448 30.57 22.27 -43.56
N LYS A 449 30.38 23.47 -42.99
CA LYS A 449 29.22 24.00 -42.27
C LYS A 449 28.09 24.51 -43.21
N THR A 450 26.82 24.34 -42.81
CA THR A 450 25.62 25.22 -42.96
C THR A 450 24.46 24.51 -42.22
N GLU A 451 23.73 25.05 -41.23
CA GLU A 451 22.88 26.27 -41.19
C GLU A 451 21.79 26.29 -42.27
N ASP A 452 20.54 25.97 -41.90
CA ASP A 452 19.45 26.98 -41.80
C ASP A 452 18.21 26.44 -41.01
N ASP A 453 17.28 27.32 -40.66
CA ASP A 453 16.08 27.12 -39.84
C ASP A 453 14.92 26.32 -40.48
N SER A 454 14.03 25.74 -39.65
CA SER A 454 12.56 25.92 -39.65
C SER A 454 11.72 24.71 -39.17
N GLU A 455 10.68 25.04 -38.38
CA GLU A 455 9.37 24.38 -38.19
C GLU A 455 9.23 22.85 -37.92
N GLU A 456 8.68 22.51 -36.74
CA GLU A 456 7.98 21.22 -36.54
C GLU A 456 6.68 21.15 -37.36
N PRO A 457 6.38 20.01 -37.99
CA PRO A 457 5.12 19.34 -37.63
C PRO A 457 5.17 17.80 -37.66
N LYS A 458 4.67 17.19 -36.58
CA LYS A 458 3.80 15.98 -36.48
C LYS A 458 4.05 14.68 -37.32
N GLU A 459 5.02 14.57 -38.21
CA GLU A 459 5.25 13.35 -39.02
C GLU A 459 6.03 12.24 -38.30
N ALA A 460 6.89 12.59 -37.34
CA ALA A 460 7.81 11.65 -36.67
C ALA A 460 7.10 10.45 -36.00
N ASN A 461 5.85 10.60 -35.54
CA ASN A 461 5.12 9.58 -34.82
C ASN A 461 4.38 8.57 -35.74
N VAL A 462 4.32 8.84 -37.05
CA VAL A 462 3.80 7.90 -38.07
C VAL A 462 4.92 6.96 -38.51
N ASN A 463 6.07 7.52 -38.91
CA ASN A 463 7.25 6.76 -39.34
C ASN A 463 7.72 5.73 -38.28
N GLN A 464 7.65 6.06 -36.99
CA GLN A 464 8.02 5.15 -35.92
C GLN A 464 7.10 3.91 -35.84
N LYS A 465 5.78 4.07 -36.04
CA LYS A 465 4.82 2.96 -36.02
C LYS A 465 4.98 2.06 -37.25
N GLU A 466 5.25 2.64 -38.41
CA GLU A 466 5.43 1.90 -39.65
C GLU A 466 6.75 1.11 -39.65
N ALA A 467 7.84 1.70 -39.15
CA ALA A 467 9.10 1.02 -38.91
C ALA A 467 9.04 -0.07 -37.82
N ASP A 468 7.99 -0.11 -37.00
CA ASP A 468 7.75 -1.19 -36.03
C ASP A 468 6.85 -2.31 -36.60
N LYS A 469 6.17 -2.11 -37.75
CA LYS A 469 5.45 -3.18 -38.48
C LYS A 469 6.40 -4.25 -39.04
N THR A 470 7.65 -3.91 -39.35
CA THR A 470 8.69 -4.83 -39.87
C THR A 470 9.45 -5.60 -38.77
N LYS A 471 9.07 -5.47 -37.50
CA LYS A 471 9.86 -5.97 -36.36
C LYS A 471 9.09 -6.89 -35.41
N LEU A 472 9.78 -7.95 -34.96
CA LEU A 472 9.35 -8.81 -33.86
C LEU A 472 10.26 -8.61 -32.63
N PHE A 473 9.69 -8.78 -31.44
CA PHE A 473 10.42 -8.67 -30.18
C PHE A 473 10.46 -10.00 -29.43
N LEU A 474 11.67 -10.51 -29.23
CA LEU A 474 11.93 -11.72 -28.45
C LEU A 474 12.27 -11.32 -27.02
N HIS A 475 11.47 -11.75 -26.05
CA HIS A 475 11.65 -11.38 -24.64
C HIS A 475 11.65 -12.56 -23.67
N LYS A 476 12.26 -12.33 -22.51
CA LYS A 476 12.57 -13.34 -21.48
C LYS A 476 13.49 -14.46 -21.98
N ILE A 477 14.47 -14.15 -22.82
CA ILE A 477 15.44 -15.14 -23.32
C ILE A 477 16.40 -15.48 -22.17
N PRO A 478 16.52 -16.75 -21.73
CA PRO A 478 17.43 -17.12 -20.64
C PRO A 478 18.89 -16.80 -20.98
N HIS A 479 19.67 -16.35 -20.00
CA HIS A 479 21.08 -15.92 -20.19
C HIS A 479 22.03 -17.01 -20.70
N ASP A 480 21.59 -18.25 -20.56
CA ASP A 480 22.21 -19.52 -20.88
C ASP A 480 21.86 -20.01 -22.30
N VAL A 481 20.98 -19.30 -23.02
CA VAL A 481 20.69 -19.52 -24.45
C VAL A 481 21.64 -18.67 -25.30
N PRO A 482 22.54 -19.25 -26.11
CA PRO A 482 23.39 -18.50 -27.03
C PRO A 482 22.54 -17.76 -28.08
N SER A 483 22.94 -16.56 -28.48
CA SER A 483 22.20 -15.78 -29.48
C SER A 483 22.15 -16.46 -30.86
N GLN A 484 23.14 -17.32 -31.16
CA GLN A 484 23.18 -18.13 -32.37
C GLN A 484 22.00 -19.11 -32.44
N GLU A 485 21.54 -19.65 -31.31
CA GLU A 485 20.40 -20.57 -31.28
C GLU A 485 19.05 -19.84 -31.50
N LEU A 486 19.03 -18.50 -31.44
CA LEU A 486 17.84 -17.72 -31.79
C LEU A 486 17.53 -17.73 -33.29
N HIS A 487 18.51 -18.06 -34.15
CA HIS A 487 18.25 -18.24 -35.58
C HIS A 487 17.34 -19.45 -35.90
N GLY A 488 17.19 -20.40 -34.97
CA GLY A 488 16.22 -21.50 -35.10
C GLY A 488 14.81 -21.18 -34.59
N VAL A 489 14.55 -19.95 -34.10
CA VAL A 489 13.25 -19.55 -33.52
C VAL A 489 12.26 -19.07 -34.58
N LEU A 490 12.77 -18.49 -35.67
CA LEU A 490 12.02 -17.86 -36.74
C LEU A 490 12.58 -18.32 -38.08
N ASN A 491 11.71 -18.57 -39.05
CA ASN A 491 12.13 -18.95 -40.41
C ASN A 491 12.09 -17.72 -41.33
N GLY A 492 13.18 -17.47 -42.05
CA GLY A 492 13.32 -16.39 -43.03
C GLY A 492 14.65 -15.66 -42.90
N ASP A 493 14.94 -14.76 -43.84
CA ASP A 493 16.09 -13.86 -43.74
C ASP A 493 15.73 -12.66 -42.85
N PHE A 494 16.51 -12.43 -41.79
CA PHE A 494 16.27 -11.34 -40.85
C PHE A 494 17.56 -10.86 -40.17
N THR A 495 17.50 -9.64 -39.65
CA THR A 495 18.53 -9.05 -38.79
C THR A 495 18.19 -9.28 -37.32
N LEU A 496 19.18 -9.62 -36.49
CA LEU A 496 19.02 -9.91 -35.06
C LEU A 496 19.79 -8.91 -34.19
N GLU A 497 19.10 -7.97 -33.55
CA GLU A 497 19.68 -7.00 -32.62
C GLU A 497 19.53 -7.53 -31.18
N VAL A 498 20.60 -8.12 -30.62
CA VAL A 498 20.59 -8.65 -29.25
C VAL A 498 20.81 -7.53 -28.23
N LYS A 499 19.84 -7.34 -27.33
CA LYS A 499 19.90 -6.35 -26.25
C LYS A 499 20.35 -7.04 -24.96
N PRO A 500 21.60 -6.80 -24.49
CA PRO A 500 22.18 -7.54 -23.37
C PRO A 500 21.35 -7.37 -22.09
N PRO A 501 21.40 -8.35 -21.17
CA PRO A 501 20.56 -8.34 -19.99
C PRO A 501 20.96 -7.18 -19.08
N LYS A 502 19.99 -6.37 -18.65
CA LYS A 502 20.23 -5.17 -17.81
C LYS A 502 20.85 -5.46 -16.43
N ARG A 503 21.09 -6.74 -16.09
CA ARG A 503 21.79 -7.25 -14.89
C ARG A 503 22.42 -8.61 -15.21
N LYS A 504 23.59 -8.90 -14.61
CA LYS A 504 24.30 -10.19 -14.72
C LYS A 504 23.40 -11.35 -14.26
N GLY A 505 23.27 -12.41 -15.06
CA GLY A 505 22.36 -13.54 -14.78
C GLY A 505 20.86 -13.28 -15.04
N GLY A 506 20.49 -12.13 -15.63
CA GLY A 506 19.12 -11.81 -16.01
C GLY A 506 18.77 -12.29 -17.43
N TYR A 507 17.47 -12.39 -17.73
CA TYR A 507 17.01 -12.60 -19.10
C TYR A 507 17.45 -11.44 -20.01
N TYR A 508 17.91 -11.77 -21.21
CA TYR A 508 18.14 -10.81 -22.28
C TYR A 508 16.95 -10.77 -23.24
N ASN A 509 16.95 -9.81 -24.16
CA ASN A 509 15.92 -9.67 -25.19
C ASN A 509 16.60 -9.47 -26.55
N ALA A 510 15.87 -9.69 -27.64
CA ALA A 510 16.34 -9.36 -28.97
C ALA A 510 15.22 -8.68 -29.78
N VAL A 511 15.60 -7.81 -30.71
CA VAL A 511 14.71 -7.31 -31.77
C VAL A 511 15.10 -8.02 -33.05
N VAL A 512 14.10 -8.50 -33.78
CA VAL A 512 14.27 -9.14 -35.08
C VAL A 512 13.65 -8.23 -36.14
N GLY A 513 14.46 -7.78 -37.09
CA GLY A 513 14.03 -6.91 -38.19
C GLY A 513 13.98 -7.66 -39.52
N PHE A 514 12.83 -7.59 -40.19
CA PHE A 514 12.58 -8.15 -41.52
C PHE A 514 12.58 -7.05 -42.60
N ASN A 515 12.64 -7.42 -43.87
CA ASN A 515 12.65 -6.45 -44.96
C ASN A 515 11.25 -5.87 -45.23
N SER A 516 10.19 -6.61 -44.87
CA SER A 516 8.80 -6.22 -45.06
C SER A 516 7.91 -6.59 -43.85
N PRO A 517 6.79 -5.87 -43.61
CA PRO A 517 5.78 -6.27 -42.61
C PRO A 517 5.18 -7.66 -42.88
N GLU A 518 5.08 -8.04 -44.15
CA GLU A 518 4.55 -9.33 -44.61
C GLU A 518 5.48 -10.48 -44.19
N GLU A 519 6.81 -10.31 -44.33
CA GLU A 519 7.81 -11.24 -43.79
C GLU A 519 7.72 -11.34 -42.27
N ALA A 520 7.63 -10.23 -41.55
CA ALA A 520 7.52 -10.23 -40.09
C ALA A 520 6.25 -10.94 -39.59
N ASN A 521 5.11 -10.71 -40.26
CA ASN A 521 3.85 -11.39 -39.96
C ASN A 521 3.92 -12.89 -40.29
N LYS A 522 4.46 -13.25 -41.47
CA LYS A 522 4.63 -14.66 -41.87
C LYS A 522 5.56 -15.41 -40.91
N ALA A 523 6.65 -14.77 -40.47
CA ALA A 523 7.55 -15.33 -39.47
C ALA A 523 6.86 -15.53 -38.11
N PHE A 524 6.04 -14.56 -37.66
CA PHE A 524 5.24 -14.71 -36.44
C PHE A 524 4.17 -15.80 -36.56
N GLU A 525 3.52 -15.96 -37.71
CA GLU A 525 2.51 -17.01 -37.88
C GLU A 525 3.11 -18.42 -37.92
N ASN A 526 4.29 -18.57 -38.53
CA ASN A 526 5.04 -19.83 -38.55
C ASN A 526 5.56 -20.27 -37.16
N VAL A 527 5.53 -19.40 -36.14
CA VAL A 527 5.83 -19.80 -34.76
C VAL A 527 4.71 -20.68 -34.22
N VAL A 528 5.07 -21.90 -33.81
CA VAL A 528 4.15 -22.87 -33.19
C VAL A 528 3.83 -22.46 -31.75
N GLY A 529 2.56 -22.17 -31.47
CA GLY A 529 2.04 -21.88 -30.14
C GLY A 529 0.82 -20.96 -30.16
N ASP A 530 -0.01 -21.03 -29.12
CA ASP A 530 -1.22 -20.21 -29.01
C ASP A 530 -0.90 -18.71 -28.94
N VAL A 531 -1.68 -17.91 -29.68
CA VAL A 531 -1.59 -16.44 -29.61
C VAL A 531 -2.28 -15.95 -28.35
N VAL A 532 -1.50 -15.36 -27.44
CA VAL A 532 -1.99 -14.67 -26.24
C VAL A 532 -1.63 -13.19 -26.29
N LYS A 533 -2.52 -12.32 -25.82
CA LYS A 533 -2.23 -10.88 -25.72
C LYS A 533 -1.40 -10.57 -24.48
N ASP A 534 -0.43 -9.67 -24.61
CA ASP A 534 0.35 -9.18 -23.48
C ASP A 534 -0.41 -8.11 -22.67
N LYS A 535 0.25 -7.51 -21.67
CA LYS A 535 -0.36 -6.46 -20.82
C LYS A 535 -0.68 -5.15 -21.55
N ALA A 536 -0.13 -4.94 -22.75
CA ALA A 536 -0.43 -3.82 -23.64
C ALA A 536 -1.40 -4.23 -24.78
N GLY A 537 -1.94 -5.45 -24.74
CA GLY A 537 -2.85 -5.97 -25.76
C GLY A 537 -2.17 -6.49 -27.02
N LEU A 538 -0.83 -6.54 -27.07
CA LEU A 538 -0.07 -6.95 -28.26
C LEU A 538 -0.01 -8.49 -28.39
N PRO A 539 -0.14 -9.05 -29.61
CA PRO A 539 -0.01 -10.49 -29.84
C PRO A 539 1.39 -11.03 -29.49
N GLN A 540 1.44 -12.11 -28.71
CA GLN A 540 2.66 -12.89 -28.45
C GLN A 540 2.38 -14.40 -28.46
N LYS A 541 3.39 -15.18 -28.86
CA LYS A 541 3.43 -16.65 -28.78
C LYS A 541 4.59 -17.06 -27.86
N MET A 542 4.43 -18.14 -27.12
CA MET A 542 5.49 -18.73 -26.29
C MET A 542 6.17 -19.86 -27.07
N VAL A 543 7.49 -19.80 -27.19
CA VAL A 543 8.29 -20.79 -27.93
C VAL A 543 9.09 -21.63 -26.94
N ALA A 544 9.00 -22.95 -27.07
CA ALA A 544 9.89 -23.88 -26.38
C ALA A 544 11.02 -24.29 -27.34
N LEU A 545 12.26 -24.22 -26.87
CA LEU A 545 13.46 -24.54 -27.63
C LEU A 545 14.17 -25.72 -26.96
N LYS A 546 14.69 -26.64 -27.78
CA LYS A 546 15.63 -27.66 -27.34
C LYS A 546 17.01 -27.22 -27.78
N LEU A 547 17.85 -26.84 -26.82
CA LEU A 547 19.17 -26.29 -27.11
C LEU A 547 20.12 -27.36 -27.64
N SER A 548 21.20 -26.96 -28.31
CA SER A 548 22.25 -27.88 -28.76
C SER A 548 22.89 -28.68 -27.62
N SER A 549 22.89 -28.11 -26.41
CA SER A 549 23.29 -28.73 -25.14
C SER A 549 22.31 -29.80 -24.60
N GLY A 550 21.21 -30.06 -25.30
CA GLY A 550 20.14 -30.99 -24.88
C GLY A 550 19.17 -30.42 -23.83
N SER A 551 19.43 -29.24 -23.29
CA SER A 551 18.58 -28.57 -22.31
C SER A 551 17.36 -27.89 -22.94
N GLY A 552 16.24 -27.81 -22.22
CA GLY A 552 15.03 -27.13 -22.67
C GLY A 552 14.97 -25.68 -22.20
N ALA A 553 14.74 -24.74 -23.12
CA ALA A 553 14.54 -23.32 -22.85
C ALA A 553 13.16 -22.84 -23.33
N SER A 554 12.73 -21.66 -22.89
CA SER A 554 11.53 -21.00 -23.45
C SER A 554 11.67 -19.50 -23.48
N LEU A 555 11.07 -18.88 -24.51
CA LEU A 555 11.02 -17.43 -24.72
C LEU A 555 9.66 -17.01 -25.28
N TYR A 556 9.44 -15.71 -25.45
CA TYR A 556 8.24 -15.17 -26.08
C TYR A 556 8.60 -14.35 -27.32
N VAL A 557 7.94 -14.64 -28.45
CA VAL A 557 7.96 -13.80 -29.66
C VAL A 557 6.71 -12.92 -29.62
N ARG A 558 6.85 -11.60 -29.86
CA ARG A 558 5.76 -10.61 -29.78
C ARG A 558 5.76 -9.67 -30.98
N LYS A 559 4.60 -9.40 -31.57
CA LYS A 559 4.43 -8.32 -32.57
C LYS A 559 4.59 -6.95 -31.90
N MET A 560 5.24 -6.00 -32.56
CA MET A 560 5.45 -4.65 -31.99
C MET A 560 4.21 -3.75 -32.11
N VAL A 561 3.29 -4.08 -33.02
CA VAL A 561 2.02 -3.38 -33.25
C VAL A 561 0.81 -4.31 -33.09
N GLN A 562 -0.40 -3.75 -33.05
CA GLN A 562 -1.64 -4.52 -33.21
C GLN A 562 -1.98 -4.64 -34.70
N ASP A 563 -2.57 -5.76 -35.11
CA ASP A 563 -3.05 -5.93 -36.48
C ASP A 563 -4.30 -5.07 -36.70
N GLU A 564 -4.24 -4.15 -37.67
CA GLU A 564 -5.39 -3.36 -38.13
C GLU A 564 -6.22 -4.23 -39.09
N SER A 565 -7.33 -4.79 -38.59
CA SER A 565 -8.20 -5.68 -39.37
C SER A 565 -8.96 -4.92 -40.47
N PRO A 566 -8.85 -5.34 -41.76
CA PRO A 566 -9.83 -4.97 -42.79
C PRO A 566 -11.22 -5.53 -42.45
N GLY A 567 -12.27 -4.92 -42.98
CA GLY A 567 -13.65 -5.28 -42.67
C GLY A 567 -14.23 -6.48 -43.45
N GLU A 568 -15.47 -6.80 -43.06
CA GLU A 568 -16.48 -7.64 -43.74
C GLU A 568 -16.54 -9.18 -43.53
N ILE A 569 -17.64 -9.59 -42.87
CA ILE A 569 -18.69 -10.58 -43.27
C ILE A 569 -18.29 -12.02 -43.68
N SER A 570 -18.80 -13.01 -42.92
CA SER A 570 -19.39 -14.34 -43.30
C SER A 570 -19.23 -15.33 -42.12
N THR A 571 -20.28 -15.88 -41.47
CA THR A 571 -21.31 -16.90 -41.80
C THR A 571 -20.85 -18.37 -41.80
N THR A 572 -21.78 -19.27 -41.44
CA THR A 572 -21.66 -20.74 -41.19
C THR A 572 -20.96 -21.10 -39.87
N GLU A 573 -21.51 -21.85 -38.90
CA GLU A 573 -22.41 -23.03 -38.82
C GLU A 573 -21.73 -24.41 -38.73
N GLU A 574 -22.20 -25.14 -37.71
CA GLU A 574 -22.39 -26.60 -37.62
C GLU A 574 -21.32 -27.60 -37.10
N ASN A 575 -21.90 -28.60 -36.40
CA ASN A 575 -21.45 -29.96 -36.06
C ASN A 575 -20.27 -30.16 -35.04
N ASN A 576 -20.40 -30.70 -33.82
CA ASN A 576 -21.36 -31.54 -33.04
C ASN A 576 -20.96 -33.04 -32.89
N VAL A 577 -21.29 -33.59 -31.70
CA VAL A 577 -21.46 -35.01 -31.30
C VAL A 577 -20.26 -35.87 -30.79
N SER A 578 -20.48 -36.42 -29.57
CA SER A 578 -19.95 -37.68 -28.98
C SER A 578 -18.51 -37.79 -28.45
N SER A 579 -18.23 -38.55 -27.39
CA SER A 579 -18.95 -39.77 -26.93
C SER A 579 -18.94 -40.00 -25.40
N LYS A 580 -19.94 -40.78 -24.92
CA LYS A 580 -20.07 -41.27 -23.54
C LYS A 580 -19.18 -42.50 -23.27
N ARG A 581 -18.71 -42.65 -22.03
CA ARG A 581 -18.63 -43.95 -21.31
C ARG A 581 -19.14 -43.79 -19.87
N GLN A 582 -19.44 -44.89 -19.20
CA GLN A 582 -20.44 -45.00 -18.12
C GLN A 582 -20.03 -46.06 -17.08
N LYS A 583 -20.41 -45.86 -15.80
CA LYS A 583 -20.20 -46.75 -14.61
C LYS A 583 -18.74 -46.90 -14.14
N THR A 584 -18.41 -47.12 -12.85
CA THR A 584 -19.16 -47.35 -11.57
C THR A 584 -18.28 -46.82 -10.42
N GLU A 585 -18.80 -46.17 -9.38
CA GLU A 585 -19.00 -46.75 -8.03
C GLU A 585 -17.85 -47.63 -7.50
N ASP A 586 -16.76 -46.99 -7.02
CA ASP A 586 -15.91 -47.42 -5.87
C ASP A 586 -14.78 -46.37 -5.62
N GLU A 587 -15.04 -45.29 -4.88
CA GLU A 587 -14.02 -44.25 -4.51
C GLU A 587 -14.15 -43.71 -3.06
N SER A 588 -15.05 -44.26 -2.23
CA SER A 588 -15.34 -43.73 -0.89
C SER A 588 -14.44 -44.24 0.24
N GLU A 589 -13.54 -45.20 -0.02
CA GLU A 589 -12.55 -45.69 0.95
C GLU A 589 -11.14 -45.14 0.67
N GLU A 590 -10.69 -45.10 -0.60
CA GLU A 590 -9.39 -44.53 -0.99
C GLU A 590 -9.17 -43.10 -0.47
N THR A 591 -10.21 -42.27 -0.40
CA THR A 591 -10.08 -40.87 0.03
C THR A 591 -9.92 -40.68 1.54
N LYS A 592 -10.32 -41.66 2.36
CA LYS A 592 -9.98 -41.68 3.80
C LYS A 592 -8.57 -42.20 4.01
N GLU A 593 -8.21 -43.27 3.30
CA GLU A 593 -6.87 -43.85 3.32
C GLU A 593 -5.82 -42.82 2.87
N ALA A 594 -6.07 -42.09 1.78
CA ALA A 594 -5.18 -41.04 1.27
C ALA A 594 -4.89 -39.92 2.29
N ASN A 595 -5.86 -39.55 3.13
CA ASN A 595 -5.68 -38.50 4.14
C ASN A 595 -4.89 -38.99 5.37
N VAL A 596 -5.08 -40.25 5.78
CA VAL A 596 -4.24 -40.90 6.80
C VAL A 596 -2.81 -41.10 6.28
N ASN A 597 -2.68 -41.63 5.06
CA ASN A 597 -1.41 -41.83 4.35
C ASN A 597 -0.64 -40.52 4.17
N GLN A 598 -1.31 -39.40 3.92
CA GLN A 598 -0.65 -38.08 3.84
C GLN A 598 -0.12 -37.62 5.21
N ARG A 599 -0.88 -37.80 6.31
CA ARG A 599 -0.42 -37.44 7.67
C ARG A 599 0.73 -38.35 8.13
N GLU A 600 0.71 -39.64 7.80
CA GLU A 600 1.84 -40.54 8.02
C GLU A 600 3.07 -40.19 7.17
N ALA A 601 2.87 -39.86 5.88
CA ALA A 601 3.96 -39.44 5.00
C ALA A 601 4.63 -38.16 5.51
N ASP A 602 3.88 -37.24 6.12
CA ASP A 602 4.43 -36.02 6.69
C ASP A 602 5.12 -36.25 8.06
N LYS A 603 4.75 -37.28 8.84
CA LYS A 603 5.54 -37.73 10.02
C LYS A 603 6.98 -38.13 9.64
N ARG A 604 7.26 -38.50 8.38
CA ARG A 604 8.60 -38.87 7.88
C ARG A 604 9.42 -37.69 7.33
N LYS A 605 8.94 -36.45 7.46
CA LYS A 605 9.52 -35.27 6.80
C LYS A 605 9.98 -34.20 7.78
N LEU A 606 11.13 -33.61 7.48
CA LEU A 606 11.58 -32.33 8.04
C LEU A 606 11.53 -31.24 6.97
N PHE A 607 11.11 -30.04 7.34
CA PHE A 607 11.04 -28.89 6.44
C PHE A 607 12.19 -27.93 6.70
N LEU A 608 12.99 -27.69 5.65
CA LEU A 608 14.10 -26.74 5.64
C LEU A 608 13.62 -25.47 4.97
N HIS A 609 13.64 -24.34 5.68
CA HIS A 609 13.17 -23.06 5.14
C HIS A 609 14.11 -21.89 5.46
N LYS A 610 13.91 -20.81 4.70
CA LYS A 610 14.83 -19.67 4.63
C LYS A 610 16.26 -20.08 4.25
N ILE A 611 16.42 -21.01 3.30
CA ILE A 611 17.73 -21.43 2.78
C ILE A 611 18.24 -20.34 1.82
N PRO A 612 19.43 -19.72 2.05
CA PRO A 612 19.96 -18.68 1.17
C PRO A 612 20.23 -19.22 -0.25
N LEU A 613 19.93 -18.44 -1.30
CA LEU A 613 20.08 -18.88 -2.70
C LEU A 613 21.53 -19.19 -3.12
N ASN A 614 22.53 -18.73 -2.37
CA ASN A 614 23.94 -19.04 -2.55
C ASN A 614 24.39 -20.34 -1.85
N VAL A 615 23.51 -21.04 -1.15
CA VAL A 615 23.75 -22.38 -0.59
C VAL A 615 23.35 -23.44 -1.63
N PRO A 616 24.29 -24.23 -2.18
CA PRO A 616 23.95 -25.36 -3.06
C PRO A 616 23.16 -26.44 -2.32
N SER A 617 22.20 -27.09 -2.98
CA SER A 617 21.40 -28.15 -2.35
C SER A 617 22.22 -29.38 -1.95
N GLN A 618 23.38 -29.60 -2.57
CA GLN A 618 24.34 -30.62 -2.19
C GLN A 618 24.88 -30.41 -0.76
N GLU A 619 25.08 -29.16 -0.34
CA GLU A 619 25.65 -28.82 0.97
C GLU A 619 24.65 -29.02 2.12
N LEU A 620 23.35 -29.05 1.82
CA LEU A 620 22.30 -29.38 2.80
C LEU A 620 22.45 -30.80 3.36
N LYS A 621 23.14 -31.70 2.65
CA LYS A 621 23.46 -33.06 3.14
C LYS A 621 24.40 -33.07 4.34
N GLY A 622 25.15 -31.98 4.60
CA GLY A 622 25.98 -31.83 5.80
C GLY A 622 25.22 -31.28 7.01
N VAL A 623 24.01 -30.73 6.82
CA VAL A 623 23.23 -30.04 7.87
C VAL A 623 22.41 -31.02 8.71
N ILE A 624 22.00 -32.16 8.12
CA ILE A 624 21.16 -33.17 8.73
C ILE A 624 21.85 -34.53 8.60
N THR A 625 21.91 -35.29 9.70
CA THR A 625 22.59 -36.59 9.74
C THR A 625 21.60 -37.73 9.51
N GLY A 626 21.82 -38.58 8.51
CA GLY A 626 21.03 -39.78 8.27
C GLY A 626 21.06 -40.23 6.80
N LYS A 627 20.31 -41.28 6.46
CA LYS A 627 19.97 -41.61 5.08
C LYS A 627 18.60 -40.99 4.77
N PHE A 628 18.53 -40.12 3.77
CA PHE A 628 17.30 -39.41 3.41
C PHE A 628 17.31 -38.96 1.94
N THR A 629 16.13 -38.64 1.42
CA THR A 629 15.92 -38.00 0.13
C THR A 629 15.68 -36.50 0.33
N LEU A 630 16.21 -35.66 -0.57
CA LEU A 630 16.10 -34.20 -0.51
C LEU A 630 15.22 -33.68 -1.66
N GLU A 631 14.11 -33.05 -1.32
CA GLU A 631 13.16 -32.48 -2.28
C GLU A 631 13.24 -30.95 -2.28
N VAL A 632 13.92 -30.37 -3.27
CA VAL A 632 14.15 -28.92 -3.33
C VAL A 632 12.97 -28.19 -3.97
N MET A 633 12.39 -27.22 -3.26
CA MET A 633 11.24 -26.43 -3.73
C MET A 633 11.69 -25.20 -4.52
N ARG A 634 11.04 -24.92 -5.66
CA ARG A 634 11.31 -23.72 -6.47
C ARG A 634 11.02 -22.43 -5.67
N PRO A 635 11.93 -21.45 -5.61
CA PRO A 635 11.72 -20.20 -4.87
C PRO A 635 10.60 -19.36 -5.48
N LYS A 636 9.62 -18.96 -4.67
CA LYS A 636 8.40 -18.26 -5.12
C LYS A 636 8.58 -16.77 -5.45
N ARG A 637 9.77 -16.19 -5.24
CA ARG A 637 10.12 -14.77 -5.55
C ARG A 637 11.59 -14.64 -5.96
N LYS A 638 11.91 -13.68 -6.85
CA LYS A 638 13.29 -13.35 -7.22
C LYS A 638 14.03 -12.70 -6.04
N GLY A 639 15.23 -13.20 -5.72
CA GLY A 639 16.09 -12.65 -4.67
C GLY A 639 15.70 -13.00 -3.22
N GLY A 640 14.87 -14.03 -3.03
CA GLY A 640 14.48 -14.51 -1.69
C GLY A 640 15.32 -15.69 -1.20
N TYR A 641 14.72 -16.51 -0.35
CA TYR A 641 15.25 -17.81 0.06
C TYR A 641 14.56 -18.93 -0.74
N TYR A 642 15.17 -20.12 -0.77
CA TYR A 642 14.49 -21.36 -1.18
C TYR A 642 14.19 -22.26 0.04
N ASN A 643 13.39 -23.29 -0.17
CA ASN A 643 13.00 -24.26 0.85
C ASN A 643 13.21 -25.68 0.30
N ALA A 644 13.31 -26.67 1.18
CA ALA A 644 13.37 -28.07 0.82
C ALA A 644 12.65 -28.95 1.85
N PHE A 645 12.19 -30.14 1.45
CA PHE A 645 11.87 -31.21 2.37
C PHE A 645 13.02 -32.21 2.44
N VAL A 646 13.24 -32.75 3.63
CA VAL A 646 14.09 -33.92 3.86
C VAL A 646 13.18 -35.06 4.28
N VAL A 647 13.18 -36.14 3.49
CA VAL A 647 12.28 -37.29 3.61
C VAL A 647 13.08 -38.50 4.07
N PHE A 648 12.70 -39.06 5.22
CA PHE A 648 13.31 -40.26 5.82
C PHE A 648 12.50 -41.51 5.52
N ASN A 649 13.05 -42.69 5.79
CA ASN A 649 12.33 -43.95 5.56
C ASN A 649 11.25 -44.17 6.61
N SER A 650 11.46 -43.69 7.84
CA SER A 650 10.52 -43.77 8.96
C SER A 650 10.41 -42.47 9.79
N PRO A 651 9.33 -42.29 10.58
CA PRO A 651 9.19 -41.15 11.49
C PRO A 651 10.27 -41.10 12.57
N GLU A 652 10.72 -42.25 13.06
CA GLU A 652 11.74 -42.37 14.11
C GLU A 652 13.10 -41.90 13.59
N GLU A 653 13.43 -42.17 12.31
CA GLU A 653 14.61 -41.60 11.65
C GLU A 653 14.50 -40.07 11.55
N ALA A 654 13.33 -39.53 11.20
CA ALA A 654 13.10 -38.09 11.09
C ALA A 654 13.22 -37.36 12.44
N ASN A 655 12.62 -37.91 13.49
CA ASN A 655 12.72 -37.38 14.85
C ASN A 655 14.16 -37.45 15.37
N LYS A 656 14.81 -38.63 15.28
CA LYS A 656 16.21 -38.83 15.70
C LYS A 656 17.19 -37.94 14.93
N ALA A 657 16.89 -37.60 13.67
CA ALA A 657 17.66 -36.62 12.90
C ALA A 657 17.40 -35.19 13.40
N PHE A 658 16.15 -34.80 13.63
CA PHE A 658 15.80 -33.48 14.18
C PHE A 658 16.42 -33.23 15.56
N ASP A 659 16.44 -34.24 16.43
CA ASP A 659 17.02 -34.11 17.78
C ASP A 659 18.52 -33.88 17.73
N LYS A 660 19.21 -34.58 16.81
CA LYS A 660 20.65 -34.43 16.54
C LYS A 660 21.04 -33.12 15.84
N VAL A 661 20.09 -32.41 15.21
CA VAL A 661 20.36 -31.07 14.66
C VAL A 661 20.76 -30.13 15.81
N LYS A 662 22.01 -29.65 15.76
CA LYS A 662 22.53 -28.62 16.66
C LYS A 662 22.13 -27.25 16.13
N GLY A 663 21.24 -26.57 16.86
CA GLY A 663 20.71 -25.26 16.47
C GLY A 663 19.86 -24.65 17.58
N GLU A 664 19.73 -23.34 17.57
CA GLU A 664 18.96 -22.58 18.56
C GLU A 664 17.46 -22.80 18.39
N ALA A 665 16.74 -23.03 19.49
CA ALA A 665 15.28 -23.19 19.45
C ALA A 665 14.59 -21.87 19.09
N ALA A 666 13.78 -21.86 18.04
CA ALA A 666 13.11 -20.66 17.54
C ALA A 666 11.59 -20.77 17.70
N LYS A 667 10.95 -19.74 18.31
CA LYS A 667 9.50 -19.72 18.53
C LYS A 667 8.74 -19.19 17.30
N GLU A 668 7.73 -19.93 16.85
CA GLU A 668 6.75 -19.53 15.82
C GLU A 668 5.34 -19.38 16.45
N LYS A 669 4.51 -18.47 15.92
CA LYS A 669 3.06 -18.42 16.22
C LYS A 669 2.37 -19.62 15.55
N GLY A 670 2.49 -20.82 16.14
CA GLY A 670 1.92 -22.05 15.60
C GLY A 670 2.29 -23.37 16.31
N GLY A 671 3.19 -23.36 17.30
CA GLY A 671 3.40 -24.51 18.18
C GLY A 671 4.12 -25.73 17.58
N LEU A 672 4.74 -25.62 16.40
CA LEU A 672 5.58 -26.67 15.80
C LEU A 672 7.06 -26.49 16.20
N ALA A 673 7.75 -27.60 16.48
CA ALA A 673 9.16 -27.58 16.88
C ALA A 673 10.09 -27.14 15.74
N GLN A 674 10.93 -26.13 16.01
CA GLN A 674 11.84 -25.53 15.03
C GLN A 674 13.21 -25.18 15.64
N LYS A 675 14.29 -25.45 14.90
CA LYS A 675 15.67 -25.07 15.23
C LYS A 675 16.28 -24.21 14.12
N MET A 676 16.99 -23.14 14.49
CA MET A 676 17.84 -22.37 13.59
C MET A 676 19.24 -22.99 13.58
N VAL A 677 19.72 -23.38 12.40
CA VAL A 677 21.00 -24.08 12.21
C VAL A 677 21.97 -23.18 11.47
N ALA A 678 23.11 -22.90 12.08
CA ALA A 678 24.24 -22.25 11.44
C ALA A 678 25.29 -23.31 11.04
N PHE A 679 25.81 -23.22 9.82
CA PHE A 679 26.81 -24.15 9.29
C PHE A 679 27.78 -23.42 8.36
N LYS A 680 28.95 -24.02 8.12
CA LYS A 680 29.91 -23.53 7.12
C LYS A 680 29.77 -24.34 5.84
N LEU A 681 29.80 -23.65 4.71
CA LEU A 681 29.88 -24.24 3.39
C LEU A 681 31.30 -24.76 3.11
N SER A 682 31.43 -25.66 2.14
CA SER A 682 32.70 -26.13 1.59
C SER A 682 33.61 -24.98 1.09
N SER A 683 33.01 -23.86 0.69
CA SER A 683 33.68 -22.60 0.34
C SER A 683 34.18 -21.78 1.53
N GLY A 684 34.04 -22.27 2.76
CA GLY A 684 34.42 -21.58 4.01
C GLY A 684 33.44 -20.50 4.47
N SER A 685 32.44 -20.14 3.65
CA SER A 685 31.42 -19.14 3.98
C SER A 685 30.40 -19.67 4.99
N GLY A 686 29.98 -18.83 5.94
CA GLY A 686 28.90 -19.17 6.88
C GLY A 686 27.51 -19.01 6.26
N ALA A 687 26.60 -19.93 6.58
CA ALA A 687 25.19 -19.88 6.19
C ALA A 687 24.30 -20.33 7.36
N SER A 688 23.02 -19.94 7.32
CA SER A 688 22.01 -20.44 8.26
C SER A 688 20.69 -20.76 7.57
N LEU A 689 19.94 -21.70 8.16
CA LEU A 689 18.60 -22.09 7.74
C LEU A 689 17.77 -22.52 8.96
N TYR A 690 16.48 -22.76 8.77
CA TYR A 690 15.60 -23.30 9.80
C TYR A 690 15.17 -24.72 9.45
N VAL A 691 15.28 -25.64 10.41
CA VAL A 691 14.73 -27.01 10.31
C VAL A 691 13.49 -27.08 11.21
N ARG A 692 12.37 -27.59 10.68
CA ARG A 692 11.08 -27.69 11.39
C ARG A 692 10.47 -29.09 11.25
N LYS A 693 9.88 -29.63 12.33
CA LYS A 693 9.04 -30.84 12.27
C LYS A 693 7.73 -30.53 11.52
N MET A 694 7.19 -31.49 10.78
CA MET A 694 5.94 -31.33 10.02
C MET A 694 4.67 -31.65 10.83
N VAL A 695 4.83 -32.29 11.98
CA VAL A 695 3.76 -32.67 12.92
C VAL A 695 4.22 -32.27 14.34
N GLN A 696 3.28 -32.04 15.26
CA GLN A 696 3.61 -31.85 16.68
C GLN A 696 4.00 -33.20 17.32
N ASP A 697 4.83 -33.14 18.36
CA ASP A 697 5.12 -34.30 19.18
C ASP A 697 3.90 -34.57 20.09
N GLU A 698 3.20 -35.67 19.83
CA GLU A 698 2.13 -36.20 20.68
C GLU A 698 2.81 -36.84 21.91
N SER A 699 2.98 -36.07 22.99
CA SER A 699 3.59 -36.54 24.24
C SER A 699 2.54 -37.28 25.10
N GLU A 700 2.78 -38.57 25.34
CA GLU A 700 1.88 -39.48 26.09
C GLU A 700 1.67 -39.11 27.57
N GLU A 701 2.34 -38.09 28.11
CA GLU A 701 2.20 -37.62 29.51
C GLU A 701 1.22 -36.44 29.68
N ALA A 702 0.57 -35.98 28.60
CA ALA A 702 -0.26 -34.76 28.62
C ALA A 702 -1.77 -34.99 28.90
N GLU A 703 -2.25 -36.23 29.04
CA GLU A 703 -3.67 -36.51 29.32
C GLU A 703 -4.02 -36.56 30.82
N GLU A 704 -3.10 -36.91 31.72
CA GLU A 704 -3.42 -37.04 33.16
C GLU A 704 -3.35 -35.72 33.95
N ALA A 705 -2.57 -34.72 33.50
CA ALA A 705 -2.41 -33.45 34.21
C ALA A 705 -3.55 -32.43 33.96
N ASN A 706 -4.31 -32.59 32.87
CA ASN A 706 -5.28 -31.58 32.42
C ASN A 706 -6.71 -31.78 33.00
N ALA A 707 -6.97 -32.93 33.64
CA ALA A 707 -8.24 -33.18 34.34
C ALA A 707 -8.35 -32.36 35.64
N ASN A 708 -7.33 -32.41 36.48
CA ASN A 708 -7.38 -31.86 37.84
C ASN A 708 -7.31 -30.32 37.88
N HIS A 709 -6.76 -29.66 36.86
CA HIS A 709 -6.73 -28.18 36.84
C HIS A 709 -8.07 -27.55 36.43
N CYS A 710 -9.03 -28.30 35.87
CA CYS A 710 -10.33 -27.75 35.51
C CYS A 710 -11.32 -27.69 36.70
N GLU A 711 -11.22 -28.61 37.67
CA GLU A 711 -12.17 -28.66 38.80
C GLU A 711 -11.99 -27.53 39.81
N ASP A 712 -10.76 -27.12 40.12
CA ASP A 712 -10.49 -26.04 41.06
C ASP A 712 -10.94 -24.67 40.50
N HIS A 713 -10.71 -24.41 39.21
CA HIS A 713 -11.19 -23.19 38.54
C HIS A 713 -12.72 -23.16 38.45
N LEU A 714 -13.38 -24.30 38.25
CA LEU A 714 -14.85 -24.37 38.26
C LEU A 714 -15.43 -24.01 39.64
N LYS A 715 -14.83 -24.50 40.73
CA LYS A 715 -15.22 -24.11 42.10
C LYS A 715 -15.02 -22.62 42.36
N GLU A 716 -13.88 -22.05 41.96
CA GLU A 716 -13.61 -20.62 42.13
C GLU A 716 -14.58 -19.75 41.32
N ILE A 717 -14.94 -20.18 40.10
CA ILE A 717 -15.97 -19.53 39.27
C ILE A 717 -17.37 -19.64 39.91
N GLU A 718 -17.73 -20.76 40.53
CA GLU A 718 -19.01 -20.91 41.24
C GLU A 718 -19.09 -19.99 42.48
N GLU A 719 -18.02 -19.92 43.28
CA GLU A 719 -17.93 -19.00 44.43
C GLU A 719 -17.97 -17.53 44.00
N LEU A 720 -17.33 -17.17 42.89
CA LEU A 720 -17.35 -15.81 42.36
C LEU A 720 -18.74 -15.44 41.80
N LYS A 721 -19.51 -16.40 41.25
CA LYS A 721 -20.91 -16.19 40.85
C LYS A 721 -21.83 -15.97 42.06
N GLU A 722 -21.65 -16.73 43.15
CA GLU A 722 -22.37 -16.50 44.42
C GLU A 722 -22.07 -15.10 44.98
N LYS A 723 -20.79 -14.72 45.05
CA LYS A 723 -20.33 -13.38 45.49
C LYS A 723 -20.83 -12.25 44.57
N LEU A 724 -21.09 -12.52 43.29
CA LEU A 724 -21.70 -11.57 42.34
C LEU A 724 -23.22 -11.44 42.50
N LYS A 725 -23.93 -12.54 42.83
CA LYS A 725 -25.38 -12.49 43.15
C LYS A 725 -25.66 -11.72 44.44
N ALA A 726 -24.73 -11.71 45.39
CA ALA A 726 -24.88 -11.01 46.67
C ALA A 726 -24.63 -9.49 46.61
N LYS A 727 -24.36 -8.91 45.42
CA LYS A 727 -24.26 -7.45 45.24
C LYS A 727 -25.54 -6.89 44.61
N ASP A 728 -26.43 -6.39 45.47
CA ASP A 728 -27.67 -5.70 45.08
C ASP A 728 -27.41 -4.45 44.24
N PHE A 729 -27.44 -4.59 42.92
CA PHE A 729 -27.38 -3.48 41.96
C PHE A 729 -28.70 -2.70 41.84
N ALA A 730 -29.76 -3.12 42.52
CA ALA A 730 -31.10 -2.53 42.39
C ALA A 730 -31.21 -1.08 42.93
N ASN A 731 -30.57 -0.78 44.06
CA ASN A 731 -30.81 0.48 44.79
C ASN A 731 -30.17 1.73 44.19
N SER A 732 -29.23 1.60 43.22
CA SER A 732 -28.58 2.77 42.59
C SER A 732 -29.32 3.28 41.35
N CYS A 733 -29.98 2.40 40.59
CA CYS A 733 -30.67 2.80 39.36
C CYS A 733 -31.99 3.54 39.61
N GLU A 734 -32.70 3.22 40.69
CA GLU A 734 -34.00 3.81 41.00
C GLU A 734 -33.90 5.27 41.47
N GLY A 735 -32.79 5.63 42.14
CA GLY A 735 -32.48 7.02 42.48
C GLY A 735 -32.23 7.89 41.25
N HIS A 736 -31.38 7.43 40.32
CA HIS A 736 -31.10 8.17 39.09
C HIS A 736 -32.34 8.30 38.18
N SER A 737 -33.25 7.32 38.19
CA SER A 737 -34.52 7.41 37.44
C SER A 737 -35.39 8.55 37.96
N LYS A 738 -35.55 8.69 39.28
CA LYS A 738 -36.31 9.78 39.92
C LYS A 738 -35.68 11.16 39.69
N GLU A 739 -34.35 11.25 39.72
CA GLU A 739 -33.63 12.50 39.41
C GLU A 739 -33.84 12.94 37.95
N ILE A 740 -33.81 11.99 36.99
CA ILE A 740 -34.09 12.25 35.57
C ILE A 740 -35.54 12.74 35.37
N GLU A 741 -36.53 12.15 36.07
CA GLU A 741 -37.92 12.61 36.00
C GLU A 741 -38.11 14.01 36.58
N GLU A 742 -37.50 14.32 37.74
CA GLU A 742 -37.49 15.67 38.30
C GLU A 742 -36.86 16.70 37.35
N LEU A 743 -35.71 16.37 36.75
CA LEU A 743 -35.01 17.25 35.81
C LEU A 743 -35.87 17.51 34.57
N ASN A 744 -36.54 16.48 34.03
CA ASN A 744 -37.49 16.64 32.92
C ASN A 744 -38.68 17.54 33.29
N HIS A 745 -39.23 17.40 34.50
CA HIS A 745 -40.33 18.28 34.96
C HIS A 745 -39.87 19.73 35.12
N LYS A 746 -38.67 19.97 35.67
CA LYS A 746 -38.03 21.29 35.77
C LYS A 746 -37.76 21.91 34.39
N LEU A 747 -37.34 21.10 33.41
CA LEU A 747 -37.08 21.54 32.03
C LEU A 747 -38.38 21.97 31.33
N LYS A 748 -39.45 21.18 31.46
CA LYS A 748 -40.78 21.50 30.92
C LYS A 748 -41.38 22.77 31.53
N ALA A 749 -41.18 22.99 32.84
CA ALA A 749 -41.57 24.24 33.49
C ALA A 749 -40.78 25.46 32.96
N LYS A 750 -39.51 25.29 32.58
CA LYS A 750 -38.70 26.32 31.94
C LYS A 750 -39.14 26.63 30.50
N GLU A 751 -39.52 25.63 29.71
CA GLU A 751 -40.11 25.84 28.38
C GLU A 751 -41.40 26.66 28.45
N HIS A 752 -42.28 26.39 29.43
CA HIS A 752 -43.47 27.21 29.68
C HIS A 752 -43.14 28.66 30.09
N GLN A 753 -42.07 28.88 30.87
CA GLN A 753 -41.59 30.24 31.18
C GLN A 753 -41.09 30.98 29.93
N ILE A 754 -40.35 30.31 29.05
CA ILE A 754 -39.85 30.89 27.78
C ILE A 754 -41.03 31.29 26.89
N GLN A 755 -42.00 30.38 26.67
CA GLN A 755 -43.20 30.69 25.87
C GLN A 755 -44.04 31.85 26.44
N ALA A 756 -44.04 32.05 27.76
CA ALA A 756 -44.68 33.21 28.38
C ALA A 756 -43.90 34.50 28.13
N GLN A 757 -42.57 34.46 28.17
CA GLN A 757 -41.69 35.59 27.85
C GLN A 757 -41.79 35.99 26.38
N ASP A 758 -41.81 35.04 25.45
CA ASP A 758 -41.97 35.30 24.01
C ASP A 758 -43.28 36.05 23.72
N LYS A 759 -44.40 35.62 24.33
CA LYS A 759 -45.70 36.32 24.24
C LYS A 759 -45.67 37.74 24.79
N ILE A 760 -44.83 38.02 25.79
CA ILE A 760 -44.64 39.39 26.32
C ILE A 760 -43.81 40.21 25.33
N ILE A 761 -42.73 39.65 24.79
CA ILE A 761 -41.86 40.28 23.79
C ILE A 761 -42.67 40.67 22.54
N ASP A 762 -43.51 39.78 22.01
CA ASP A 762 -44.33 40.06 20.83
C ASP A 762 -45.40 41.13 21.10
N ASN A 763 -46.03 41.12 22.29
CA ASN A 763 -46.91 42.21 22.71
C ASN A 763 -46.18 43.56 22.82
N LEU A 764 -44.92 43.56 23.25
CA LEU A 764 -44.10 44.77 23.32
C LEU A 764 -43.71 45.26 21.91
N LYS A 765 -43.36 44.36 20.97
CA LYS A 765 -43.14 44.71 19.55
C LYS A 765 -44.37 45.36 18.94
N MET A 766 -45.55 44.73 19.06
CA MET A 766 -46.80 45.31 18.53
C MET A 766 -47.14 46.68 19.14
N LYS A 767 -46.80 46.92 20.41
CA LYS A 767 -46.96 48.24 21.05
C LYS A 767 -45.92 49.25 20.56
N LEU A 768 -44.70 48.82 20.25
CA LEU A 768 -43.65 49.66 19.67
C LEU A 768 -44.03 50.11 18.26
N GLU A 769 -44.46 49.17 17.41
CA GLU A 769 -44.96 49.42 16.05
C GLU A 769 -46.15 50.40 16.07
N LYS A 770 -47.12 50.19 16.96
CA LYS A 770 -48.27 51.12 17.15
C LYS A 770 -47.88 52.49 17.72
N LYS A 771 -46.72 52.65 18.37
CA LYS A 771 -46.17 53.96 18.74
C LYS A 771 -45.47 54.62 17.54
N GLN A 772 -44.68 53.86 16.79
CA GLN A 772 -43.99 54.35 15.60
C GLN A 772 -44.98 54.78 14.50
N SER A 773 -46.11 54.09 14.35
CA SER A 773 -47.19 54.46 13.41
C SER A 773 -48.09 55.62 13.88
N LYS A 774 -47.91 56.13 15.11
CA LYS A 774 -48.55 57.35 15.63
C LYS A 774 -47.58 58.54 15.74
N SER A 775 -46.31 58.30 15.39
CA SER A 775 -45.22 59.29 15.37
C SER A 775 -44.83 59.68 13.93
N ARG A 776 -45.57 59.16 12.95
CA ARG A 776 -45.62 59.56 11.54
C ARG A 776 -47.03 60.07 11.26
#